data_AF-A0A1M6TY42-F1
#
_entry.id   AF-A0A1M6TY42-F1
#
_cell.length_a   1.000
_cell.length_b   1.000
_cell.length_c   1.000
_cell.angle_alpha   90.00
_cell.angle_beta   90.00
_cell.angle_gamma   90.00
#
_symmetry.space_group_name_H-M   'P 1'
#
loop_
_entity.id
_entity.type
_entity.pdbx_description
1 polymer ?
#
loop_
_entity_poly.entity_id
_entity_poly.type
_entity_poly.pdbx_seq_one_letter_code
_entity_poly.pdbx_strand_id
1 'polypeptide(L)'
;MKQFKILFASLAVLLFISAVPDKRTTIFVIGDSTAANKDTTGGKKERGWAMMLQQCFDANNIVVDNHAVNGRSSKSFIGEGRWDKVLKKIKPGDYVIIQFGHNDEKAQPDRHTDPGSTFDANLEKYITETRQRGGTPILMNCVVRRNFFVEAPQIADDEQLRTSTFKDGVKMIEGDKLIDTHGLYKEAPKAVARRMNCIFVDANRITHDLEQGLGREASKQLHMWFLPGTEPSEPKGKQDNTHYNILGATTVANLLADAICNEVPALKPYRKLPDYKNPQLSAAQRADDLLSLLTLEEKVSLMMDTSPAIPRLGIPQFQWWNEALHGIGRNGFATVFPITMAMAASWDDALLHRVFTAVSDEARVKAQQAKRSGDIKRYQSLSFWTPNINIFRDPRWGRGQETYGEDPYLTGKMGLAVVRGLQGVGYNGEDLGVSPYRKLLACAKHFAVHSGPEWNRHTFNIEDLPERDLWETYLPAFKALVQEGKVAEVMCAYQRIDGQACCAQTRYEQQILRDEWGFDGLITSDCGAIRDFLPRWHHVANDGAEASAKAVLAGTDVECGSEYKHLPEAVRRGDIKEADLDRSLRRLLIARFELGDFDSDELNPWTQIPESVVASDAHKQLALDMARKSIVLLQNRNNVLPLAKSSKIAVLGANAIDSVMMWGNYSGFATRTVTALEGIQQLAPQARFINGCGLTRNEVFESRFGQLRAPLGPKGMQVAYFNNTEMQGMPVTTVHLTSPTMLSNGGNTVFAPGVNLEHFSARLDATFIPEKDETVIFNIAGDDKVRLIVNGDTLVNIWKVRNRIQTAQQEMAVKARQHYRIQIDYVQESDYATLAFDIQHKVAPTHQQLLAQIGDAETVVFVGGISPKLEGEEMRVNEEGFKGGDRTNIELPKAQRETLAMLHKAGKRVIFVNCSGSAIALVPELESCDAIVQAWYGGELGGQALAEVLFGDYNPSGKLPITFYRNTDQLPDFLDYTMKNRTYRYFTGEALFPFGFGLSYTTFNIGKPIYKNGKLQVSVKNAGQKDGLETVQVYIRSLADKQGPLKTLRAYQQVELAAGQSKTISIALPRKSFELWDAKTNTMRVVPGKYEVMVGSSSADKDLKKIVVDIK
;
A
#
# COMPACT_ATOMS: atom_id res chain seq x y z
N MET A 1 -64.14 16.65 43.57
CA MET A 1 -65.57 16.47 43.89
C MET A 1 -66.24 15.83 42.68
N LYS A 2 -66.84 14.64 42.89
CA LYS A 2 -68.03 14.05 42.24
C LYS A 2 -68.19 14.11 40.71
N GLN A 3 -68.69 13.11 39.98
CA GLN A 3 -68.95 11.66 40.14
C GLN A 3 -69.66 11.27 38.81
N PHE A 4 -69.39 10.08 38.24
CA PHE A 4 -70.34 9.12 37.61
C PHE A 4 -71.19 9.60 36.38
N LYS A 5 -71.60 8.82 35.36
CA LYS A 5 -71.69 7.37 35.10
C LYS A 5 -72.01 7.11 33.60
N ILE A 6 -71.32 6.12 33.02
CA ILE A 6 -71.73 4.99 32.13
C ILE A 6 -73.13 5.02 31.45
N LEU A 7 -73.19 4.90 30.11
CA LEU A 7 -73.84 3.79 29.36
C LEU A 7 -73.55 3.81 27.84
N PHE A 8 -73.22 2.64 27.29
CA PHE A 8 -73.08 2.31 25.86
C PHE A 8 -74.45 2.17 25.17
N ALA A 9 -74.60 2.65 23.93
CA ALA A 9 -75.39 2.03 22.85
C ALA A 9 -75.19 2.74 21.49
N SER A 10 -74.35 2.14 20.65
CA SER A 10 -74.45 1.98 19.18
C SER A 10 -75.49 2.80 18.38
N LEU A 11 -75.06 3.64 17.42
CA LEU A 11 -75.15 3.41 15.96
C LEU A 11 -74.61 4.62 15.15
N ALA A 12 -73.92 4.32 14.04
CA ALA A 12 -73.65 5.18 12.89
C ALA A 12 -72.63 6.34 13.02
N VAL A 13 -71.34 6.02 12.98
CA VAL A 13 -70.33 6.90 12.36
C VAL A 13 -70.16 6.45 10.92
N LEU A 14 -70.85 7.12 10.00
CA LEU A 14 -70.53 7.07 8.57
C LEU A 14 -69.30 7.96 8.36
N LEU A 15 -68.15 7.29 8.22
CA LEU A 15 -66.88 7.86 7.80
C LEU A 15 -67.03 8.54 6.42
N PHE A 16 -67.03 9.87 6.39
CA PHE A 16 -66.52 10.60 5.23
C PHE A 16 -65.01 10.76 5.40
N ILE A 17 -64.24 9.71 5.08
CA ILE A 17 -62.86 9.91 4.65
C ILE A 17 -62.97 10.30 3.17
N SER A 18 -63.00 11.60 2.90
CA SER A 18 -62.64 12.09 1.57
C SER A 18 -61.19 11.71 1.34
N ALA A 19 -60.96 10.74 0.45
CA ALA A 19 -59.63 10.43 -0.06
C ALA A 19 -58.99 11.72 -0.57
N VAL A 20 -57.92 12.16 0.11
CA VAL A 20 -57.03 13.19 -0.43
C VAL A 20 -56.55 12.67 -1.79
N PRO A 21 -56.66 13.45 -2.89
CA PRO A 21 -56.19 13.00 -4.20
C PRO A 21 -54.72 12.61 -4.09
N ASP A 22 -54.38 11.42 -4.58
CA ASP A 22 -52.99 10.95 -4.61
C ASP A 22 -52.17 11.89 -5.51
N LYS A 23 -51.43 12.80 -4.87
CA LYS A 23 -50.59 13.82 -5.52
C LYS A 23 -49.32 13.23 -6.15
N ARG A 24 -49.08 11.92 -6.00
CA ARG A 24 -47.91 11.25 -6.58
C ARG A 24 -48.01 11.21 -8.11
N THR A 25 -46.86 11.38 -8.74
CA THR A 25 -46.69 11.18 -10.19
C THR A 25 -46.64 9.70 -10.49
N THR A 26 -47.37 9.26 -11.50
CA THR A 26 -47.39 7.85 -11.92
C THR A 26 -46.53 7.65 -13.15
N ILE A 27 -45.68 6.63 -13.13
CA ILE A 27 -44.98 6.12 -14.32
C ILE A 27 -45.71 4.83 -14.72
N PHE A 28 -46.51 4.91 -15.76
CA PHE A 28 -47.12 3.73 -16.37
C PHE A 28 -46.11 3.04 -17.26
N VAL A 29 -46.05 1.71 -17.23
CA VAL A 29 -45.23 0.93 -18.17
C VAL A 29 -46.14 0.02 -18.97
N ILE A 30 -46.11 0.14 -20.31
CA ILE A 30 -46.74 -0.80 -21.22
C ILE A 30 -45.66 -1.49 -22.05
N GLY A 31 -45.80 -2.81 -22.22
CA GLY A 31 -44.82 -3.54 -22.99
C GLY A 31 -44.97 -5.06 -23.00
N ASP A 32 -43.91 -5.70 -23.46
CA ASP A 32 -43.83 -7.13 -23.73
C ASP A 32 -43.38 -7.98 -22.51
N SER A 33 -43.03 -9.25 -22.76
CA SER A 33 -42.65 -10.23 -21.75
C SER A 33 -41.37 -9.89 -20.98
N THR A 34 -40.50 -9.02 -21.51
CA THR A 34 -39.26 -8.61 -20.82
C THR A 34 -39.52 -7.55 -19.75
N ALA A 35 -40.59 -6.78 -19.87
CA ALA A 35 -41.02 -5.77 -18.89
C ALA A 35 -42.09 -6.30 -17.91
N ALA A 36 -42.82 -7.36 -18.27
CA ALA A 36 -44.00 -7.82 -17.55
C ALA A 36 -43.76 -8.25 -16.09
N ASN A 37 -44.75 -8.02 -15.23
CA ASN A 37 -44.80 -8.63 -13.91
C ASN A 37 -44.87 -10.17 -14.04
N LYS A 38 -44.07 -10.86 -13.22
CA LYS A 38 -43.94 -12.33 -13.24
C LYS A 38 -44.47 -12.95 -11.95
N ASP A 39 -44.80 -14.23 -12.03
CA ASP A 39 -45.23 -15.01 -10.88
C ASP A 39 -44.08 -15.19 -9.88
N THR A 40 -44.34 -14.82 -8.63
CA THR A 40 -43.37 -14.86 -7.52
C THR A 40 -43.62 -16.03 -6.56
N THR A 41 -44.70 -16.79 -6.76
CA THR A 41 -45.05 -17.94 -5.91
C THR A 41 -44.06 -19.09 -6.09
N GLY A 42 -43.91 -19.93 -5.05
CA GLY A 42 -43.06 -21.13 -5.10
C GLY A 42 -41.56 -20.86 -5.29
N GLY A 43 -41.09 -19.64 -4.98
CA GLY A 43 -39.67 -19.29 -5.09
C GLY A 43 -39.18 -19.00 -6.51
N LYS A 44 -40.09 -18.91 -7.50
CA LYS A 44 -39.75 -18.61 -8.91
C LYS A 44 -38.91 -17.35 -9.05
N LYS A 45 -37.84 -17.44 -9.85
CA LYS A 45 -36.83 -16.39 -10.01
C LYS A 45 -37.07 -15.42 -11.17
N GLU A 46 -37.91 -15.77 -12.15
CA GLU A 46 -38.12 -14.94 -13.35
C GLU A 46 -38.73 -13.58 -13.00
N ARG A 47 -38.16 -12.48 -13.50
CA ARG A 47 -38.65 -11.11 -13.28
C ARG A 47 -38.57 -10.32 -14.59
N GLY A 48 -39.57 -9.49 -14.88
CA GLY A 48 -39.45 -8.45 -15.90
C GLY A 48 -38.73 -7.23 -15.34
N TRP A 49 -37.99 -6.50 -16.16
CA TRP A 49 -37.23 -5.33 -15.68
C TRP A 49 -38.15 -4.26 -15.07
N ALA A 50 -39.32 -4.01 -15.66
CA ALA A 50 -40.25 -3.00 -15.14
C ALA A 50 -40.91 -3.40 -13.81
N MET A 51 -40.89 -4.68 -13.45
CA MET A 51 -41.32 -5.15 -12.13
C MET A 51 -40.41 -4.62 -11.01
N MET A 52 -39.14 -4.35 -11.32
CA MET A 52 -38.15 -3.85 -10.36
C MET A 52 -38.04 -2.32 -10.37
N LEU A 53 -38.69 -1.65 -11.33
CA LEU A 53 -38.54 -0.21 -11.57
C LEU A 53 -39.05 0.65 -10.41
N GLN A 54 -40.07 0.22 -9.65
CA GLN A 54 -40.55 0.96 -8.47
C GLN A 54 -39.43 1.17 -7.44
N GLN A 55 -38.51 0.20 -7.29
CA GLN A 55 -37.42 0.28 -6.32
C GLN A 55 -36.39 1.35 -6.69
N CYS A 56 -36.39 1.77 -7.96
CA CYS A 56 -35.50 2.79 -8.48
C CYS A 56 -35.99 4.22 -8.18
N PHE A 57 -37.20 4.39 -7.62
CA PHE A 57 -37.79 5.69 -7.34
C PHE A 57 -38.38 5.77 -5.91
N ASP A 58 -38.40 6.97 -5.34
CA ASP A 58 -39.03 7.25 -4.05
C ASP A 58 -40.56 7.02 -4.11
N ALA A 59 -41.02 6.00 -3.38
CA ALA A 59 -42.43 5.58 -3.35
C ALA A 59 -43.39 6.62 -2.73
N ASN A 60 -42.85 7.62 -2.02
CA ASN A 60 -43.66 8.73 -1.49
C ASN A 60 -44.06 9.73 -2.58
N ASN A 61 -43.33 9.79 -3.69
CA ASN A 61 -43.52 10.77 -4.75
C ASN A 61 -43.83 10.15 -6.11
N ILE A 62 -43.28 8.97 -6.39
CA ILE A 62 -43.41 8.23 -7.66
C ILE A 62 -44.06 6.88 -7.42
N VAL A 63 -45.11 6.59 -8.19
CA VAL A 63 -45.73 5.27 -8.29
C VAL A 63 -45.43 4.69 -9.67
N VAL A 64 -44.88 3.47 -9.73
CA VAL A 64 -44.73 2.73 -10.99
C VAL A 64 -45.89 1.76 -11.14
N ASP A 65 -46.77 2.00 -12.12
CA ASP A 65 -47.90 1.12 -12.44
C ASP A 65 -47.56 0.32 -13.71
N ASN A 66 -47.04 -0.90 -13.52
CA ASN A 66 -46.58 -1.76 -14.62
C ASN A 66 -47.73 -2.60 -15.21
N HIS A 67 -48.08 -2.31 -16.46
CA HIS A 67 -49.11 -2.99 -17.26
C HIS A 67 -48.53 -3.88 -18.37
N ALA A 68 -47.21 -4.05 -18.46
CA ALA A 68 -46.62 -4.96 -19.44
C ALA A 68 -47.06 -6.43 -19.23
N VAL A 69 -47.24 -7.17 -20.33
CA VAL A 69 -47.86 -8.52 -20.29
C VAL A 69 -47.07 -9.53 -21.11
N ASN A 70 -46.89 -10.72 -20.54
CA ASN A 70 -46.27 -11.85 -21.20
C ASN A 70 -46.96 -12.20 -22.54
N GLY A 71 -46.15 -12.30 -23.60
CA GLY A 71 -46.57 -12.75 -24.94
C GLY A 71 -47.36 -11.72 -25.75
N ARG A 72 -47.50 -10.48 -25.29
CA ARG A 72 -48.23 -9.43 -26.03
C ARG A 72 -47.28 -8.59 -26.86
N SER A 73 -47.73 -8.29 -28.08
CA SER A 73 -47.18 -7.30 -29.02
C SER A 73 -47.92 -5.96 -28.93
N SER A 74 -47.40 -4.94 -29.59
CA SER A 74 -48.05 -3.62 -29.70
C SER A 74 -49.49 -3.70 -30.20
N LYS A 75 -49.77 -4.60 -31.16
CA LYS A 75 -51.10 -4.83 -31.75
C LYS A 75 -52.05 -5.54 -30.79
N SER A 76 -51.63 -6.68 -30.25
CA SER A 76 -52.47 -7.48 -29.34
C SER A 76 -52.82 -6.72 -28.06
N PHE A 77 -51.94 -5.84 -27.58
CA PHE A 77 -52.20 -5.01 -26.40
C PHE A 77 -53.35 -4.00 -26.62
N ILE A 78 -53.45 -3.42 -27.83
CA ILE A 78 -54.61 -2.61 -28.25
C ILE A 78 -55.84 -3.51 -28.42
N GLY A 79 -55.71 -4.61 -29.18
CA GLY A 79 -56.83 -5.49 -29.51
C GLY A 79 -57.52 -6.13 -28.29
N GLU A 80 -56.77 -6.39 -27.21
CA GLU A 80 -57.30 -6.90 -25.93
C GLU A 80 -57.90 -5.80 -25.03
N GLY A 81 -57.93 -4.53 -25.47
CA GLY A 81 -58.44 -3.40 -24.69
C GLY A 81 -57.59 -3.05 -23.46
N ARG A 82 -56.32 -3.45 -23.43
CA ARG A 82 -55.41 -3.18 -22.29
C ARG A 82 -54.95 -1.74 -22.28
N TRP A 83 -54.69 -1.18 -23.45
CA TRP A 83 -54.34 0.24 -23.56
C TRP A 83 -55.43 1.16 -23.03
N ASP A 84 -56.71 0.88 -23.33
CA ASP A 84 -57.84 1.67 -22.83
C ASP A 84 -57.91 1.70 -21.29
N LYS A 85 -57.47 0.63 -20.62
CA LYS A 85 -57.41 0.56 -19.15
C LYS A 85 -56.34 1.47 -18.58
N VAL A 86 -55.18 1.57 -19.23
CA VAL A 86 -54.09 2.48 -18.85
C VAL A 86 -54.49 3.91 -19.17
N LEU A 87 -54.97 4.17 -20.38
CA LEU A 87 -55.35 5.49 -20.88
C LEU A 87 -56.39 6.19 -19.98
N LYS A 88 -57.33 5.43 -19.39
CA LYS A 88 -58.33 5.96 -18.44
C LYS A 88 -57.73 6.44 -17.11
N LYS A 89 -56.54 5.96 -16.73
CA LYS A 89 -55.87 6.29 -15.47
C LYS A 89 -54.90 7.47 -15.58
N ILE A 90 -54.37 7.75 -16.78
CA ILE A 90 -53.38 8.81 -17.00
C ILE A 90 -53.97 10.18 -16.63
N LYS A 91 -53.25 10.93 -15.79
CA LYS A 91 -53.53 12.34 -15.45
C LYS A 91 -52.37 13.24 -15.88
N PRO A 92 -52.58 14.58 -15.99
CA PRO A 92 -51.52 15.51 -16.31
C PRO A 92 -50.33 15.39 -15.35
N GLY A 93 -49.11 15.31 -15.91
CA GLY A 93 -47.87 15.14 -15.16
C GLY A 93 -47.40 13.70 -15.00
N ASP A 94 -48.21 12.70 -15.36
CA ASP A 94 -47.77 11.29 -15.41
C ASP A 94 -46.88 11.01 -16.63
N TYR A 95 -46.13 9.91 -16.55
CA TYR A 95 -45.28 9.40 -17.63
C TYR A 95 -45.78 8.04 -18.12
N VAL A 96 -45.63 7.75 -19.41
CA VAL A 96 -45.94 6.43 -19.98
C VAL A 96 -44.74 5.91 -20.74
N ILE A 97 -44.11 4.86 -20.20
CA ILE A 97 -43.04 4.12 -20.86
C ILE A 97 -43.68 3.10 -21.81
N ILE A 98 -43.28 3.17 -23.08
CA ILE A 98 -43.80 2.32 -24.16
C ILE A 98 -42.64 1.47 -24.68
N GLN A 99 -42.67 0.16 -24.45
CA GLN A 99 -41.62 -0.77 -24.89
C GLN A 99 -42.22 -2.02 -25.54
N PHE A 100 -42.07 -2.15 -26.86
CA PHE A 100 -42.53 -3.31 -27.63
C PHE A 100 -41.45 -3.73 -28.65
N GLY A 101 -41.62 -4.87 -29.32
CA GLY A 101 -40.65 -5.39 -30.30
C GLY A 101 -40.49 -6.92 -30.25
N HIS A 102 -40.25 -7.52 -29.08
CA HIS A 102 -39.95 -8.97 -28.98
C HIS A 102 -41.08 -9.88 -29.45
N ASN A 103 -42.34 -9.48 -29.21
CA ASN A 103 -43.51 -10.27 -29.63
C ASN A 103 -44.10 -9.79 -30.96
N ASP A 104 -43.69 -8.59 -31.41
CA ASP A 104 -44.13 -7.97 -32.66
C ASP A 104 -43.43 -8.60 -33.88
N GLU A 105 -42.20 -9.09 -33.70
CA GLU A 105 -41.45 -9.82 -34.72
C GLU A 105 -41.92 -11.25 -34.98
N LYS A 106 -42.79 -11.80 -34.13
CA LYS A 106 -43.26 -13.18 -34.23
C LYS A 106 -44.25 -13.30 -35.37
N ALA A 107 -44.09 -14.33 -36.22
CA ALA A 107 -44.94 -14.62 -37.37
C ALA A 107 -46.41 -15.00 -37.03
N GLN A 108 -46.86 -14.84 -35.78
CA GLN A 108 -48.23 -15.10 -35.36
C GLN A 108 -49.16 -13.96 -35.82
N PRO A 109 -50.20 -14.21 -36.65
CA PRO A 109 -50.99 -13.13 -37.28
C PRO A 109 -51.68 -12.16 -36.30
N ASP A 110 -52.03 -12.63 -35.11
CA ASP A 110 -52.64 -11.84 -34.02
C ASP A 110 -51.64 -10.93 -33.31
N ARG A 111 -50.32 -11.17 -33.50
CA ARG A 111 -49.23 -10.45 -32.83
C ARG A 111 -48.32 -9.67 -33.78
N HIS A 112 -48.05 -10.21 -34.96
CA HIS A 112 -47.10 -9.65 -35.95
C HIS A 112 -47.47 -8.23 -36.36
N THR A 113 -46.47 -7.35 -36.41
CA THR A 113 -46.59 -5.98 -36.94
C THR A 113 -45.30 -5.54 -37.62
N ASP A 114 -45.37 -5.02 -38.84
CA ASP A 114 -44.18 -4.65 -39.61
C ASP A 114 -43.60 -3.27 -39.23
N PRO A 115 -42.28 -3.17 -38.97
CA PRO A 115 -41.55 -1.91 -38.81
C PRO A 115 -41.72 -0.99 -40.01
N GLY A 116 -41.92 0.31 -39.79
CA GLY A 116 -42.20 1.28 -40.84
C GLY A 116 -43.67 1.30 -41.32
N SER A 117 -44.55 0.45 -40.77
CA SER A 117 -45.99 0.49 -41.05
C SER A 117 -46.85 0.26 -39.80
N THR A 118 -47.38 -0.94 -39.60
CA THR A 118 -48.34 -1.25 -38.52
C THR A 118 -47.72 -1.16 -37.13
N PHE A 119 -46.43 -1.47 -36.98
CA PHE A 119 -45.72 -1.30 -35.72
C PHE A 119 -45.58 0.19 -35.36
N ASP A 120 -45.07 1.00 -36.30
CA ASP A 120 -44.95 2.45 -36.16
C ASP A 120 -46.29 3.11 -35.81
N ALA A 121 -47.37 2.73 -36.52
CA ALA A 121 -48.70 3.27 -36.29
C ALA A 121 -49.22 2.98 -34.87
N ASN A 122 -48.94 1.79 -34.32
CA ASN A 122 -49.32 1.46 -32.95
C ASN A 122 -48.54 2.31 -31.94
N LEU A 123 -47.22 2.50 -32.14
CA LEU A 123 -46.39 3.34 -31.27
C LEU A 123 -46.85 4.81 -31.32
N GLU A 124 -47.15 5.34 -32.51
CA GLU A 124 -47.67 6.69 -32.70
C GLU A 124 -49.02 6.89 -32.01
N LYS A 125 -49.90 5.88 -32.03
CA LYS A 125 -51.17 5.88 -31.30
C LYS A 125 -50.94 6.01 -29.80
N TYR A 126 -50.06 5.19 -29.20
CA TYR A 126 -49.73 5.28 -27.78
C TYR A 126 -49.20 6.65 -27.38
N ILE A 127 -48.28 7.22 -28.16
CA ILE A 127 -47.71 8.56 -27.93
C ILE A 127 -48.79 9.63 -27.98
N THR A 128 -49.62 9.60 -29.03
CA THR A 128 -50.64 10.61 -29.27
C THR A 128 -51.69 10.61 -28.17
N GLU A 129 -52.20 9.43 -27.81
CA GLU A 129 -53.25 9.29 -26.80
C GLU A 129 -52.73 9.57 -25.39
N THR A 130 -51.45 9.27 -25.09
CA THR A 130 -50.80 9.69 -23.85
C THR A 130 -50.80 11.22 -23.71
N ARG A 131 -50.38 11.93 -24.77
CA ARG A 131 -50.34 13.40 -24.79
C ARG A 131 -51.73 14.02 -24.66
N GLN A 132 -52.75 13.41 -25.28
CA GLN A 132 -54.14 13.86 -25.16
C GLN A 132 -54.67 13.80 -23.72
N ARG A 133 -54.11 12.94 -22.87
CA ARG A 133 -54.42 12.88 -21.43
C ARG A 133 -53.53 13.78 -20.56
N GLY A 134 -52.64 14.57 -21.16
CA GLY A 134 -51.67 15.40 -20.46
C GLY A 134 -50.46 14.63 -19.90
N GLY A 135 -50.30 13.36 -20.25
CA GLY A 135 -49.14 12.55 -19.89
C GLY A 135 -47.96 12.78 -20.83
N THR A 136 -46.76 12.43 -20.37
CA THR A 136 -45.52 12.49 -21.14
C THR A 136 -45.12 11.09 -21.61
N PRO A 137 -45.18 10.78 -22.92
CA PRO A 137 -44.74 9.49 -23.44
C PRO A 137 -43.20 9.41 -23.46
N ILE A 138 -42.68 8.24 -23.09
CA ILE A 138 -41.27 7.86 -23.16
C ILE A 138 -41.22 6.58 -23.99
N LEU A 139 -40.63 6.66 -25.18
CA LEU A 139 -40.54 5.52 -26.09
C LEU A 139 -39.21 4.78 -25.88
N MET A 140 -39.28 3.45 -25.82
CA MET A 140 -38.13 2.56 -25.69
C MET A 140 -38.14 1.49 -26.79
N ASN A 141 -36.97 1.13 -27.29
CA ASN A 141 -36.81 -0.07 -28.10
C ASN A 141 -36.65 -1.32 -27.20
N CYS A 142 -36.65 -2.51 -27.81
CA CYS A 142 -36.52 -3.78 -27.10
C CYS A 142 -35.14 -3.95 -26.44
N VAL A 143 -35.10 -4.49 -25.22
CA VAL A 143 -33.84 -4.94 -24.60
C VAL A 143 -33.18 -6.03 -25.47
N VAL A 144 -31.85 -6.17 -25.38
CA VAL A 144 -31.10 -7.15 -26.17
C VAL A 144 -31.40 -8.59 -25.70
N ARG A 145 -31.28 -9.56 -26.61
CA ARG A 145 -31.20 -10.99 -26.25
C ARG A 145 -29.74 -11.39 -26.03
N ARG A 146 -29.47 -12.24 -25.05
CA ARG A 146 -28.14 -12.74 -24.71
C ARG A 146 -27.63 -13.79 -25.71
N ASN A 147 -27.36 -13.36 -26.94
CA ASN A 147 -26.99 -14.22 -28.06
C ASN A 147 -25.51 -14.07 -28.44
N PHE A 148 -24.66 -14.90 -27.82
CA PHE A 148 -23.23 -14.98 -28.11
C PHE A 148 -22.95 -15.99 -29.22
N PHE A 149 -22.73 -15.50 -30.43
CA PHE A 149 -22.55 -16.35 -31.62
C PHE A 149 -21.19 -16.09 -32.28
N VAL A 150 -20.67 -17.10 -32.98
CA VAL A 150 -19.49 -16.96 -33.84
C VAL A 150 -19.87 -16.17 -35.11
N GLU A 151 -21.02 -16.49 -35.70
CA GLU A 151 -21.64 -15.79 -36.83
C GLU A 151 -23.16 -15.71 -36.64
N ALA A 152 -23.81 -14.70 -37.22
CA ALA A 152 -25.26 -14.53 -37.10
C ALA A 152 -26.00 -15.65 -37.87
N PRO A 153 -26.96 -16.36 -37.26
CA PRO A 153 -27.72 -17.39 -37.97
C PRO A 153 -28.56 -16.78 -39.10
N GLN A 154 -28.50 -17.36 -40.31
CA GLN A 154 -29.15 -16.79 -41.50
C GLN A 154 -30.68 -16.83 -41.48
N ILE A 155 -31.29 -17.75 -40.73
CA ILE A 155 -32.74 -17.80 -40.45
C ILE A 155 -32.90 -18.49 -39.08
N ALA A 156 -33.43 -17.81 -38.08
CA ALA A 156 -33.81 -18.43 -36.82
C ALA A 156 -35.14 -17.85 -36.34
N ASP A 157 -36.12 -18.73 -36.09
CA ASP A 157 -37.35 -18.40 -35.37
C ASP A 157 -37.01 -17.96 -33.93
N ASP A 158 -37.75 -17.00 -33.36
CA ASP A 158 -37.52 -16.39 -32.04
C ASP A 158 -37.34 -17.46 -30.94
N GLU A 159 -38.10 -18.55 -31.03
CA GLU A 159 -38.05 -19.65 -30.05
C GLU A 159 -36.72 -20.43 -30.11
N GLN A 160 -36.09 -20.52 -31.28
CA GLN A 160 -34.76 -21.12 -31.46
C GLN A 160 -33.62 -20.21 -30.96
N LEU A 161 -33.81 -18.89 -31.03
CA LEU A 161 -32.87 -17.91 -30.45
C LEU A 161 -32.96 -17.85 -28.92
N ARG A 162 -34.14 -18.14 -28.36
CA ARG A 162 -34.39 -18.14 -26.91
C ARG A 162 -33.73 -19.30 -26.19
N THR A 163 -33.71 -20.48 -26.81
CA THR A 163 -33.11 -21.69 -26.27
C THR A 163 -31.86 -22.05 -27.06
N SER A 164 -30.67 -21.71 -26.56
CA SER A 164 -29.42 -22.26 -27.10
C SER A 164 -29.35 -23.76 -26.79
N THR A 165 -30.01 -24.59 -27.61
CA THR A 165 -30.06 -26.05 -27.39
C THR A 165 -28.67 -26.65 -27.52
N PHE A 166 -28.16 -27.19 -26.42
CA PHE A 166 -27.40 -28.44 -26.47
C PHE A 166 -28.36 -29.50 -27.00
N LYS A 167 -28.23 -29.90 -28.27
CA LYS A 167 -28.94 -31.06 -28.81
C LYS A 167 -27.92 -32.18 -29.01
N ASP A 168 -28.23 -33.36 -28.47
CA ASP A 168 -27.51 -34.62 -28.73
C ASP A 168 -26.01 -34.63 -28.37
N GLY A 169 -25.58 -33.83 -27.37
CA GLY A 169 -24.20 -33.82 -26.89
C GLY A 169 -23.19 -33.09 -27.78
N VAL A 170 -23.65 -32.35 -28.81
CA VAL A 170 -22.76 -31.51 -29.64
C VAL A 170 -22.86 -30.05 -29.22
N LYS A 171 -21.74 -29.51 -28.75
CA LYS A 171 -21.56 -28.12 -28.32
C LYS A 171 -21.60 -27.18 -29.53
N MET A 172 -22.62 -26.32 -29.61
CA MET A 172 -22.49 -25.08 -30.40
C MET A 172 -21.45 -24.22 -29.71
N ILE A 173 -20.38 -23.85 -30.41
CA ILE A 173 -19.35 -22.96 -29.86
C ILE A 173 -19.96 -21.56 -29.86
N GLU A 174 -20.38 -21.07 -28.68
CA GLU A 174 -20.73 -19.66 -28.49
C GLU A 174 -19.48 -18.79 -28.73
N GLY A 175 -19.61 -17.77 -29.58
CA GLY A 175 -18.53 -16.80 -29.83
C GLY A 175 -18.40 -15.77 -28.70
N ASP A 176 -17.40 -14.89 -28.77
CA ASP A 176 -17.19 -13.84 -27.76
C ASP A 176 -17.93 -12.54 -28.07
N LYS A 177 -18.67 -12.50 -29.18
CA LYS A 177 -19.43 -11.33 -29.65
C LYS A 177 -20.92 -11.51 -29.45
N LEU A 178 -21.55 -10.50 -28.84
CA LEU A 178 -22.99 -10.42 -28.69
C LEU A 178 -23.64 -9.91 -29.98
N ILE A 179 -24.50 -10.73 -30.58
CA ILE A 179 -25.22 -10.41 -31.82
C ILE A 179 -26.68 -10.13 -31.51
N ASP A 180 -27.11 -8.88 -31.75
CA ASP A 180 -28.51 -8.50 -31.63
C ASP A 180 -29.34 -9.07 -32.80
N THR A 181 -30.54 -9.56 -32.50
CA THR A 181 -31.40 -10.31 -33.43
C THR A 181 -32.70 -9.59 -33.80
N HIS A 182 -32.90 -8.36 -33.32
CA HIS A 182 -34.18 -7.65 -33.45
C HIS A 182 -34.33 -6.86 -34.76
N GLY A 183 -33.31 -6.85 -35.63
CA GLY A 183 -33.40 -6.23 -36.95
C GLY A 183 -33.90 -4.78 -36.91
N LEU A 184 -34.96 -4.48 -37.67
CA LEU A 184 -35.58 -3.15 -37.72
C LEU A 184 -36.41 -2.80 -36.47
N TYR A 185 -36.76 -3.75 -35.61
CA TYR A 185 -37.55 -3.48 -34.40
C TYR A 185 -36.78 -2.66 -33.35
N LYS A 186 -35.44 -2.63 -33.39
CA LYS A 186 -34.66 -1.72 -32.55
C LYS A 186 -34.54 -0.30 -33.11
N GLU A 187 -34.66 -0.15 -34.43
CA GLU A 187 -34.52 1.13 -35.13
C GLU A 187 -35.86 1.87 -35.27
N ALA A 188 -36.96 1.13 -35.48
CA ALA A 188 -38.29 1.72 -35.69
C ALA A 188 -38.77 2.60 -34.52
N PRO A 189 -38.65 2.21 -33.24
CA PRO A 189 -39.03 3.08 -32.12
C PRO A 189 -38.20 4.38 -32.09
N LYS A 190 -36.92 4.33 -32.46
CA LYS A 190 -36.04 5.51 -32.56
C LYS A 190 -36.49 6.45 -33.67
N ALA A 191 -36.88 5.92 -34.82
CA ALA A 191 -37.42 6.68 -35.93
C ALA A 191 -38.77 7.33 -35.56
N VAL A 192 -39.68 6.58 -34.94
CA VAL A 192 -40.97 7.09 -34.45
C VAL A 192 -40.77 8.20 -33.42
N ALA A 193 -39.86 8.01 -32.44
CA ALA A 193 -39.59 9.00 -31.42
C ALA A 193 -39.10 10.32 -32.01
N ARG A 194 -38.16 10.26 -32.96
CA ARG A 194 -37.67 11.44 -33.70
C ARG A 194 -38.79 12.12 -34.49
N ARG A 195 -39.58 11.35 -35.24
CA ARG A 195 -40.70 11.86 -36.06
C ARG A 195 -41.76 12.55 -35.21
N MET A 196 -42.06 12.01 -34.04
CA MET A 196 -43.11 12.50 -33.13
C MET A 196 -42.59 13.46 -32.05
N ASN A 197 -41.29 13.82 -32.08
CA ASN A 197 -40.60 14.57 -31.02
C ASN A 197 -40.91 14.02 -29.61
N CYS A 198 -40.82 12.70 -29.46
CA CYS A 198 -41.04 11.97 -28.21
C CYS A 198 -39.70 11.71 -27.52
N ILE A 199 -39.71 11.67 -26.19
CA ILE A 199 -38.55 11.25 -25.40
C ILE A 199 -38.20 9.81 -25.76
N PHE A 200 -36.92 9.52 -25.97
CA PHE A 200 -36.43 8.20 -26.39
C PHE A 200 -35.34 7.69 -25.47
N VAL A 201 -35.46 6.45 -25.02
CA VAL A 201 -34.41 5.73 -24.28
C VAL A 201 -34.01 4.48 -25.08
N ASP A 202 -32.73 4.38 -25.43
CA ASP A 202 -32.17 3.27 -26.23
C ASP A 202 -31.86 2.05 -25.34
N ALA A 203 -32.92 1.40 -24.85
CA ALA A 203 -32.83 0.23 -23.97
C ALA A 203 -32.05 -0.93 -24.60
N ASN A 204 -32.13 -1.10 -25.93
CA ASN A 204 -31.36 -2.09 -26.66
C ASN A 204 -29.85 -1.85 -26.51
N ARG A 205 -29.40 -0.61 -26.77
CA ARG A 205 -27.97 -0.27 -26.67
C ARG A 205 -27.45 -0.42 -25.25
N ILE A 206 -28.21 0.05 -24.26
CA ILE A 206 -27.86 -0.03 -22.83
C ILE A 206 -27.66 -1.49 -22.40
N THR A 207 -28.61 -2.36 -22.75
CA THR A 207 -28.52 -3.77 -22.39
C THR A 207 -27.49 -4.52 -23.23
N HIS A 208 -27.29 -4.16 -24.51
CA HIS A 208 -26.21 -4.70 -25.34
C HIS A 208 -24.83 -4.43 -24.73
N ASP A 209 -24.57 -3.21 -24.30
CA ASP A 209 -23.30 -2.84 -23.67
C ASP A 209 -23.09 -3.56 -22.33
N LEU A 210 -24.15 -3.72 -21.53
CA LEU A 210 -24.10 -4.53 -20.30
C LEU A 210 -23.69 -5.99 -20.59
N GLU A 211 -24.42 -6.66 -21.47
CA GLU A 211 -24.21 -8.07 -21.78
C GLU A 211 -22.84 -8.30 -22.44
N GLN A 212 -22.46 -7.47 -23.41
CA GLN A 212 -21.16 -7.54 -24.08
C GLN A 212 -20.00 -7.26 -23.12
N GLY A 213 -20.17 -6.32 -22.19
CA GLY A 213 -19.18 -5.98 -21.17
C GLY A 213 -18.98 -7.08 -20.12
N LEU A 214 -20.05 -7.80 -19.75
CA LEU A 214 -19.95 -9.00 -18.91
C LEU A 214 -19.34 -10.18 -19.64
N GLY A 215 -19.46 -10.21 -20.96
CA GLY A 215 -19.02 -11.33 -21.78
C GLY A 215 -19.87 -12.58 -21.56
N ARG A 216 -19.52 -13.65 -22.27
CA ARG A 216 -20.36 -14.86 -22.38
C ARG A 216 -20.69 -15.51 -21.04
N GLU A 217 -19.72 -15.74 -20.17
CA GLU A 217 -19.95 -16.55 -18.96
C GLU A 217 -20.59 -15.76 -17.81
N ALA A 218 -20.25 -14.49 -17.60
CA ALA A 218 -20.83 -13.73 -16.50
C ALA A 218 -22.27 -13.27 -16.80
N SER A 219 -22.58 -12.94 -18.06
CA SER A 219 -23.94 -12.55 -18.50
C SER A 219 -25.02 -13.58 -18.16
N LYS A 220 -24.66 -14.87 -18.07
CA LYS A 220 -25.58 -15.97 -17.74
C LYS A 220 -26.33 -15.73 -16.43
N GLN A 221 -25.65 -15.10 -15.47
CA GLN A 221 -26.16 -14.82 -14.13
C GLN A 221 -27.29 -13.79 -14.11
N LEU A 222 -27.47 -13.00 -15.18
CA LEU A 222 -28.59 -12.07 -15.29
C LEU A 222 -29.88 -12.75 -15.75
N HIS A 223 -29.73 -13.89 -16.44
CA HIS A 223 -30.81 -14.56 -17.15
C HIS A 223 -31.37 -15.75 -16.38
N MET A 224 -32.46 -16.32 -16.86
CA MET A 224 -33.02 -17.59 -16.37
C MET A 224 -32.16 -18.76 -16.86
N TRP A 225 -30.87 -18.74 -16.51
CA TRP A 225 -29.90 -19.76 -16.86
C TRP A 225 -29.43 -20.52 -15.61
N PHE A 226 -29.99 -21.71 -15.41
CA PHE A 226 -29.70 -22.58 -14.28
C PHE A 226 -29.32 -23.97 -14.76
N LEU A 227 -28.29 -24.57 -14.15
CA LEU A 227 -27.96 -25.97 -14.39
C LEU A 227 -28.98 -26.87 -13.66
N PRO A 228 -29.18 -28.12 -14.12
CA PRO A 228 -29.99 -29.08 -13.38
C PRO A 228 -29.53 -29.21 -11.92
N GLY A 229 -30.46 -29.09 -10.98
CA GLY A 229 -30.20 -29.20 -9.54
C GLY A 229 -29.66 -27.95 -8.83
N THR A 230 -29.36 -26.85 -9.53
CA THR A 230 -28.80 -25.64 -8.87
C THR A 230 -29.84 -24.65 -8.36
N GLU A 231 -31.05 -24.65 -8.93
CA GLU A 231 -32.14 -23.77 -8.50
C GLU A 231 -33.39 -24.60 -8.16
N PRO A 232 -33.85 -24.62 -6.89
CA PRO A 232 -34.99 -25.44 -6.47
C PRO A 232 -36.28 -25.17 -7.23
N SER A 233 -36.50 -23.93 -7.71
CA SER A 233 -37.68 -23.59 -8.51
C SER A 233 -37.61 -24.06 -9.97
N GLU A 234 -36.43 -24.47 -10.44
CA GLU A 234 -36.16 -24.97 -11.80
C GLU A 234 -35.30 -26.26 -11.72
N PRO A 235 -35.81 -27.37 -11.15
CA PRO A 235 -35.00 -28.54 -10.81
C PRO A 235 -34.35 -29.24 -12.02
N LYS A 236 -34.94 -29.06 -13.21
CA LYS A 236 -34.40 -29.57 -14.48
C LYS A 236 -33.37 -28.64 -15.13
N GLY A 237 -33.06 -27.51 -14.50
CA GLY A 237 -32.35 -26.41 -15.12
C GLY A 237 -33.23 -25.64 -16.12
N LYS A 238 -32.76 -24.47 -16.54
CA LYS A 238 -33.41 -23.62 -17.54
C LYS A 238 -32.34 -22.89 -18.34
N GLN A 239 -32.56 -22.67 -19.63
CA GLN A 239 -31.66 -21.88 -20.49
C GLN A 239 -32.53 -20.94 -21.31
N ASP A 240 -32.63 -19.69 -20.87
CA ASP A 240 -33.44 -18.67 -21.52
C ASP A 240 -32.64 -17.37 -21.61
N ASN A 241 -32.23 -17.01 -22.83
CA ASN A 241 -31.41 -15.82 -23.12
C ASN A 241 -32.22 -14.52 -23.22
N THR A 242 -33.54 -14.56 -22.99
CA THR A 242 -34.44 -13.41 -23.15
C THR A 242 -34.97 -12.92 -21.81
N HIS A 243 -35.29 -13.83 -20.89
CA HIS A 243 -35.90 -13.45 -19.61
C HIS A 243 -34.87 -13.36 -18.49
N TYR A 244 -35.02 -12.32 -17.68
CA TYR A 244 -34.17 -12.09 -16.53
C TYR A 244 -34.62 -12.86 -15.30
N ASN A 245 -33.66 -13.20 -14.45
CA ASN A 245 -33.92 -13.53 -13.06
C ASN A 245 -33.99 -12.25 -12.21
N ILE A 246 -34.04 -12.37 -10.88
CA ILE A 246 -34.11 -11.21 -9.96
C ILE A 246 -32.92 -10.25 -10.14
N LEU A 247 -31.69 -10.77 -10.27
CA LEU A 247 -30.48 -9.98 -10.42
C LEU A 247 -30.49 -9.21 -11.76
N GLY A 248 -30.77 -9.90 -12.86
CA GLY A 248 -30.84 -9.27 -14.18
C GLY A 248 -31.91 -8.19 -14.25
N ALA A 249 -33.12 -8.48 -13.76
CA ALA A 249 -34.21 -7.51 -13.80
C ALA A 249 -33.90 -6.26 -12.96
N THR A 250 -33.26 -6.43 -11.80
CA THR A 250 -32.85 -5.31 -10.93
C THR A 250 -31.75 -4.47 -11.58
N THR A 251 -30.78 -5.13 -12.21
CA THR A 251 -29.66 -4.47 -12.92
C THR A 251 -30.19 -3.63 -14.08
N VAL A 252 -31.02 -4.24 -14.94
CA VAL A 252 -31.60 -3.56 -16.09
C VAL A 252 -32.56 -2.44 -15.66
N ALA A 253 -33.38 -2.66 -14.63
CA ALA A 253 -34.26 -1.61 -14.11
C ALA A 253 -33.49 -0.37 -13.64
N ASN A 254 -32.36 -0.56 -12.94
CA ASN A 254 -31.52 0.55 -12.49
C ASN A 254 -30.90 1.32 -13.68
N LEU A 255 -30.32 0.61 -14.65
CA LEU A 255 -29.74 1.23 -15.84
C LEU A 255 -30.79 2.02 -16.65
N LEU A 256 -31.98 1.44 -16.82
CA LEU A 256 -33.08 2.11 -17.51
C LEU A 256 -33.64 3.29 -16.70
N ALA A 257 -33.72 3.19 -15.37
CA ALA A 257 -34.12 4.32 -14.51
C ALA A 257 -33.13 5.49 -14.60
N ASP A 258 -31.82 5.21 -14.65
CA ASP A 258 -30.79 6.23 -14.86
C ASP A 258 -30.94 6.90 -16.23
N ALA A 259 -31.13 6.10 -17.29
CA ALA A 259 -31.37 6.63 -18.64
C ALA A 259 -32.65 7.48 -18.72
N ILE A 260 -33.74 7.04 -18.09
CA ILE A 260 -34.98 7.82 -17.98
C ILE A 260 -34.73 9.14 -17.26
N CYS A 261 -34.00 9.16 -16.15
CA CYS A 261 -33.74 10.39 -15.39
C CYS A 261 -32.84 11.39 -16.14
N ASN A 262 -31.98 10.90 -17.03
CA ASN A 262 -31.17 11.75 -17.91
C ASN A 262 -32.02 12.43 -18.97
N GLU A 263 -32.94 11.68 -19.58
CA GLU A 263 -33.87 12.22 -20.59
C GLU A 263 -35.03 13.01 -19.98
N VAL A 264 -35.36 12.75 -18.71
CA VAL A 264 -36.43 13.39 -17.95
C VAL A 264 -35.87 13.96 -16.64
N PRO A 265 -35.21 15.14 -16.66
CA PRO A 265 -34.58 15.72 -15.48
C PRO A 265 -35.54 15.92 -14.29
N ALA A 266 -36.85 16.08 -14.55
CA ALA A 266 -37.87 16.20 -13.52
C ALA A 266 -38.02 14.95 -12.62
N LEU A 267 -37.61 13.77 -13.10
CA LEU A 267 -37.64 12.53 -12.32
C LEU A 267 -36.37 12.31 -11.48
N LYS A 268 -35.28 13.02 -11.79
CA LYS A 268 -33.98 12.86 -11.13
C LYS A 268 -34.00 13.06 -9.61
N PRO A 269 -34.74 14.05 -9.03
CA PRO A 269 -34.82 14.20 -7.58
C PRO A 269 -35.46 13.02 -6.83
N TYR A 270 -36.25 12.20 -7.55
CA TYR A 270 -36.93 11.05 -6.98
C TYR A 270 -36.21 9.73 -7.25
N ARG A 271 -35.06 9.76 -7.94
CA ARG A 271 -34.23 8.57 -8.20
C ARG A 271 -33.66 8.03 -6.89
N LYS A 272 -33.98 6.78 -6.55
CA LYS A 272 -33.42 6.06 -5.41
C LYS A 272 -32.24 5.19 -5.84
N LEU A 273 -31.01 5.66 -5.62
CA LEU A 273 -29.81 4.85 -5.87
C LEU A 273 -29.73 3.67 -4.87
N PRO A 274 -29.01 2.58 -5.23
CA PRO A 274 -28.62 1.56 -4.25
C PRO A 274 -27.97 2.20 -3.02
N ASP A 275 -28.21 1.62 -1.84
CA ASP A 275 -27.79 2.20 -0.56
C ASP A 275 -26.25 2.35 -0.51
N TYR A 276 -25.50 1.44 -1.13
CA TYR A 276 -24.04 1.55 -1.23
C TYR A 276 -23.54 2.78 -1.99
N LYS A 277 -24.37 3.42 -2.82
CA LYS A 277 -24.03 4.68 -3.52
C LYS A 277 -24.43 5.94 -2.73
N ASN A 278 -25.06 5.80 -1.57
CA ASN A 278 -25.46 6.93 -0.75
C ASN A 278 -24.36 7.31 0.26
N PRO A 279 -23.65 8.44 0.07
CA PRO A 279 -22.56 8.85 0.97
C PRO A 279 -23.06 9.27 2.36
N GLN A 280 -24.37 9.39 2.58
CA GLN A 280 -24.94 9.72 3.89
C GLN A 280 -25.14 8.48 4.78
N LEU A 281 -25.00 7.27 4.24
CA LEU A 281 -25.04 6.03 5.02
C LEU A 281 -23.64 5.68 5.53
N SER A 282 -23.60 4.95 6.65
CA SER A 282 -22.32 4.46 7.19
C SER A 282 -21.62 3.50 6.23
N ALA A 283 -20.29 3.46 6.27
CA ALA A 283 -19.50 2.51 5.48
C ALA A 283 -19.96 1.06 5.64
N ALA A 284 -20.37 0.68 6.86
CA ALA A 284 -20.93 -0.64 7.17
C ALA A 284 -22.23 -0.93 6.42
N GLN A 285 -23.20 -0.03 6.45
CA GLN A 285 -24.47 -0.20 5.73
C GLN A 285 -24.25 -0.29 4.22
N ARG A 286 -23.34 0.53 3.69
CA ARG A 286 -22.98 0.54 2.27
C ARG A 286 -22.27 -0.76 1.86
N ALA A 287 -21.38 -1.27 2.71
CA ALA A 287 -20.71 -2.55 2.50
C ALA A 287 -21.71 -3.72 2.51
N ASP A 288 -22.65 -3.75 3.44
CA ASP A 288 -23.68 -4.81 3.53
C ASP A 288 -24.56 -4.84 2.27
N ASP A 289 -25.00 -3.66 1.78
CA ASP A 289 -25.77 -3.56 0.54
C ASP A 289 -24.95 -4.03 -0.67
N LEU A 290 -23.72 -3.52 -0.85
CA LEU A 290 -22.87 -3.90 -1.98
C LEU A 290 -22.51 -5.39 -1.98
N LEU A 291 -22.23 -5.96 -0.81
CA LEU A 291 -21.87 -7.36 -0.64
C LEU A 291 -22.99 -8.30 -1.11
N SER A 292 -24.25 -7.91 -0.90
CA SER A 292 -25.42 -8.68 -1.33
C SER A 292 -25.57 -8.76 -2.85
N LEU A 293 -24.90 -7.87 -3.59
CA LEU A 293 -24.98 -7.76 -5.05
C LEU A 293 -23.82 -8.47 -5.77
N LEU A 294 -22.78 -8.88 -5.04
CA LEU A 294 -21.58 -9.52 -5.59
C LEU A 294 -21.75 -11.03 -5.74
N THR A 295 -21.17 -11.59 -6.80
CA THR A 295 -21.10 -13.04 -7.02
C THR A 295 -19.90 -13.63 -6.28
N LEU A 296 -19.86 -14.95 -6.09
CA LEU A 296 -18.72 -15.60 -5.43
C LEU A 296 -17.38 -15.27 -6.11
N GLU A 297 -17.33 -15.28 -7.44
CA GLU A 297 -16.12 -14.99 -8.21
C GLU A 297 -15.67 -13.53 -8.06
N GLU A 298 -16.63 -12.59 -8.04
CA GLU A 298 -16.31 -11.17 -7.83
C GLU A 298 -15.92 -10.88 -6.39
N LYS A 299 -16.53 -11.57 -5.41
CA LYS A 299 -16.12 -11.46 -4.01
C LYS A 299 -14.65 -11.84 -3.85
N VAL A 300 -14.27 -12.99 -4.42
CA VAL A 300 -12.90 -13.49 -4.37
C VAL A 300 -11.92 -12.58 -5.12
N SER A 301 -12.29 -12.05 -6.28
CA SER A 301 -11.38 -11.19 -7.06
C SER A 301 -11.01 -9.90 -6.34
N LEU A 302 -11.88 -9.40 -5.45
CA LEU A 302 -11.63 -8.20 -4.63
C LEU A 302 -10.76 -8.45 -3.39
N MET A 303 -10.46 -9.71 -3.04
CA MET A 303 -9.70 -10.10 -1.84
C MET A 303 -8.19 -10.26 -2.05
N MET A 304 -7.65 -9.92 -3.22
CA MET A 304 -6.21 -9.93 -3.54
C MET A 304 -5.66 -8.50 -3.64
N ASP A 305 -4.33 -8.33 -3.52
CA ASP A 305 -3.66 -7.02 -3.56
C ASP A 305 -3.99 -6.23 -4.83
N THR A 306 -4.12 -6.94 -5.95
CA THR A 306 -4.73 -6.43 -7.16
C THR A 306 -6.24 -6.67 -7.12
N SER A 307 -7.00 -5.66 -6.69
CA SER A 307 -8.46 -5.68 -6.69
C SER A 307 -8.98 -5.07 -8.00
N PRO A 308 -9.53 -5.86 -8.94
CA PRO A 308 -9.99 -5.35 -10.22
C PRO A 308 -11.24 -4.46 -10.07
N ALA A 309 -11.53 -3.67 -11.10
CA ALA A 309 -12.82 -3.00 -11.21
C ALA A 309 -13.95 -4.01 -11.43
N ILE A 310 -15.15 -3.72 -10.90
CA ILE A 310 -16.40 -4.42 -11.24
C ILE A 310 -17.33 -3.39 -11.90
N PRO A 311 -17.26 -3.19 -13.23
CA PRO A 311 -17.96 -2.10 -13.92
C PRO A 311 -19.47 -2.09 -13.71
N ARG A 312 -20.11 -3.27 -13.70
CA ARG A 312 -21.58 -3.39 -13.52
C ARG A 312 -22.08 -2.84 -12.17
N LEU A 313 -21.22 -2.82 -11.15
CA LEU A 313 -21.51 -2.28 -9.82
C LEU A 313 -20.81 -0.93 -9.58
N GLY A 314 -20.06 -0.42 -10.55
CA GLY A 314 -19.26 0.80 -10.40
C GLY A 314 -18.18 0.69 -9.33
N ILE A 315 -17.68 -0.52 -9.04
CA ILE A 315 -16.56 -0.70 -8.13
C ILE A 315 -15.28 -0.32 -8.90
N PRO A 316 -14.53 0.70 -8.47
CA PRO A 316 -13.29 1.06 -9.13
C PRO A 316 -12.20 0.02 -8.88
N GLN A 317 -11.18 0.00 -9.74
CA GLN A 317 -9.97 -0.77 -9.49
C GLN A 317 -9.27 -0.21 -8.25
N PHE A 318 -8.64 -1.09 -7.46
CA PHE A 318 -7.91 -0.71 -6.25
C PHE A 318 -6.66 -1.58 -6.11
N GLN A 319 -5.57 -0.98 -5.61
CA GLN A 319 -4.29 -1.65 -5.40
C GLN A 319 -3.90 -1.56 -3.93
N TRP A 320 -4.06 -2.66 -3.18
CA TRP A 320 -3.80 -2.68 -1.74
C TRP A 320 -2.32 -2.49 -1.40
N TRP A 321 -1.41 -2.78 -2.32
CA TRP A 321 0.02 -2.69 -2.05
C TRP A 321 0.58 -1.30 -2.37
N ASN A 322 0.82 -0.51 -1.32
CA ASN A 322 1.68 0.68 -1.32
C ASN A 322 2.68 0.64 -0.15
N GLU A 323 3.72 1.47 -0.19
CA GLU A 323 4.76 1.53 0.85
C GLU A 323 5.15 2.98 1.16
N ALA A 324 5.41 3.28 2.43
CA ALA A 324 5.72 4.62 2.93
C ALA A 324 6.79 4.66 4.03
N LEU A 325 7.65 3.63 4.15
CA LEU A 325 8.57 3.43 5.27
C LEU A 325 9.31 4.69 5.76
N HIS A 326 9.74 5.56 4.84
CA HIS A 326 10.33 6.88 5.15
C HIS A 326 10.08 7.90 4.02
N GLY A 327 8.86 7.88 3.48
CA GLY A 327 8.50 8.56 2.23
C GLY A 327 7.83 7.58 1.27
N ILE A 328 7.06 8.06 0.30
CA ILE A 328 6.30 7.19 -0.61
C ILE A 328 7.25 6.37 -1.46
N GLY A 329 7.22 5.05 -1.27
CA GLY A 329 8.07 4.10 -1.96
C GLY A 329 7.64 3.87 -3.40
N ARG A 330 8.61 3.76 -4.32
CA ARG A 330 8.43 3.18 -5.67
C ARG A 330 7.37 3.84 -6.58
N ASN A 331 6.86 5.03 -6.24
CA ASN A 331 5.85 5.76 -7.01
C ASN A 331 6.34 7.15 -7.46
N GLY A 332 7.50 7.19 -8.14
CA GLY A 332 8.08 8.41 -8.71
C GLY A 332 8.66 9.39 -7.67
N PHE A 333 8.74 10.68 -8.02
CA PHE A 333 9.31 11.72 -7.15
C PHE A 333 8.52 11.89 -5.85
N ALA A 334 9.21 11.91 -4.72
CA ALA A 334 8.66 12.13 -3.38
C ALA A 334 9.77 12.69 -2.47
N THR A 335 9.40 13.33 -1.36
CA THR A 335 10.40 13.61 -0.31
C THR A 335 10.92 12.30 0.29
N VAL A 336 12.25 12.17 0.38
CA VAL A 336 12.92 11.00 0.96
C VAL A 336 13.51 11.39 2.31
N PHE A 337 12.91 10.88 3.39
CA PHE A 337 13.32 11.13 4.76
C PHE A 337 14.44 10.15 5.18
N PRO A 338 15.10 10.37 6.34
CA PRO A 338 16.01 9.37 6.89
C PRO A 338 15.32 8.01 7.09
N ILE A 339 16.07 6.91 6.97
CA ILE A 339 15.54 5.55 7.23
C ILE A 339 14.96 5.46 8.65
N THR A 340 14.00 4.56 8.89
CA THR A 340 13.27 4.42 10.16
C THR A 340 14.17 4.32 11.39
N MET A 341 15.27 3.57 11.34
CA MET A 341 16.23 3.50 12.44
C MET A 341 16.86 4.87 12.76
N ALA A 342 17.16 5.66 11.72
CA ALA A 342 17.66 7.03 11.89
C ALA A 342 16.60 7.91 12.54
N MET A 343 15.36 7.88 12.02
CA MET A 343 14.26 8.65 12.61
C MET A 343 13.98 8.26 14.05
N ALA A 344 14.12 6.98 14.43
CA ALA A 344 14.03 6.55 15.82
C ALA A 344 15.15 7.13 16.69
N ALA A 345 16.36 7.28 16.13
CA ALA A 345 17.49 7.89 16.82
C ALA A 345 17.27 9.38 17.14
N SER A 346 16.29 10.03 16.52
CA SER A 346 15.87 11.39 16.91
C SER A 346 15.20 11.45 18.27
N TRP A 347 14.54 10.35 18.71
CA TRP A 347 13.66 10.32 19.87
C TRP A 347 12.59 11.42 19.87
N ASP A 348 12.15 11.85 18.68
CA ASP A 348 11.18 12.91 18.45
C ASP A 348 9.97 12.38 17.67
N ASP A 349 9.05 11.73 18.40
CA ASP A 349 7.82 11.19 17.83
C ASP A 349 6.84 12.29 17.35
N ALA A 350 6.98 13.53 17.84
CA ALA A 350 6.20 14.66 17.35
C ALA A 350 6.68 15.12 15.96
N LEU A 351 8.01 15.20 15.74
CA LEU A 351 8.56 15.45 14.42
C LEU A 351 8.24 14.29 13.46
N LEU A 352 8.30 13.04 13.94
CA LEU A 352 7.91 11.87 13.15
C LEU A 352 6.45 11.93 12.68
N HIS A 353 5.52 12.36 13.55
CA HIS A 353 4.12 12.58 13.16
C HIS A 353 3.98 13.61 12.03
N ARG A 354 4.73 14.72 12.10
CA ARG A 354 4.76 15.74 11.03
C ARG A 354 5.33 15.20 9.73
N VAL A 355 6.40 14.39 9.80
CA VAL A 355 6.96 13.68 8.65
C VAL A 355 5.89 12.81 7.98
N PHE A 356 5.20 11.96 8.74
CA PHE A 356 4.20 11.07 8.17
C PHE A 356 2.88 11.76 7.77
N THR A 357 2.60 12.95 8.31
CA THR A 357 1.54 13.83 7.80
C THR A 357 1.89 14.34 6.40
N ALA A 358 3.12 14.77 6.18
CA ALA A 358 3.62 15.18 4.86
C ALA A 358 3.61 14.00 3.86
N VAL A 359 4.03 12.81 4.30
CA VAL A 359 3.98 11.59 3.48
C VAL A 359 2.54 11.28 3.04
N SER A 360 1.56 11.39 3.94
CA SER A 360 0.16 11.13 3.58
C SER A 360 -0.47 12.23 2.72
N ASP A 361 0.02 13.48 2.79
CA ASP A 361 -0.36 14.54 1.86
C ASP A 361 0.10 14.22 0.44
N GLU A 362 1.38 13.84 0.27
CA GLU A 362 1.91 13.43 -1.03
C GLU A 362 1.19 12.19 -1.57
N ALA A 363 0.77 11.27 -0.70
CA ALA A 363 0.10 10.03 -1.08
C ALA A 363 -1.28 10.31 -1.67
N ARG A 364 -2.02 11.25 -1.09
CA ARG A 364 -3.31 11.68 -1.60
C ARG A 364 -3.20 12.35 -2.97
N VAL A 365 -2.18 13.18 -3.18
CA VAL A 365 -1.91 13.76 -4.51
C VAL A 365 -1.64 12.65 -5.54
N LYS A 366 -0.75 11.70 -5.23
CA LYS A 366 -0.39 10.62 -6.15
C LYS A 366 -1.56 9.69 -6.47
N ALA A 367 -2.37 9.35 -5.48
CA ALA A 367 -3.58 8.55 -5.69
C ALA A 367 -4.58 9.27 -6.61
N GLN A 368 -4.71 10.59 -6.47
CA GLN A 368 -5.55 11.41 -7.35
C GLN A 368 -5.01 11.49 -8.78
N GLN A 369 -3.69 11.60 -8.96
CA GLN A 369 -3.05 11.52 -10.28
C GLN A 369 -3.30 10.16 -10.95
N ALA A 370 -3.20 9.06 -10.19
CA ALA A 370 -3.49 7.73 -10.70
C ALA A 370 -4.99 7.53 -11.00
N LYS A 371 -5.90 8.03 -10.16
CA LYS A 371 -7.34 7.98 -10.44
C LYS A 371 -7.69 8.70 -11.74
N ARG A 372 -7.04 9.84 -12.04
CA ARG A 372 -7.23 10.59 -13.29
C ARG A 372 -6.69 9.87 -14.54
N SER A 373 -5.73 8.96 -14.41
CA SER A 373 -5.20 8.22 -15.58
C SER A 373 -6.19 7.17 -16.11
N GLY A 374 -7.12 6.71 -15.26
CA GLY A 374 -8.08 5.65 -15.59
C GLY A 374 -7.52 4.21 -15.50
N ASP A 375 -6.24 4.05 -15.15
CA ASP A 375 -5.56 2.77 -14.97
C ASP A 375 -4.68 2.81 -13.71
N ILE A 376 -5.12 2.10 -12.65
CA ILE A 376 -4.46 2.10 -11.34
C ILE A 376 -3.50 0.92 -11.23
N LYS A 377 -2.21 1.23 -11.13
CA LYS A 377 -1.13 0.25 -10.99
C LYS A 377 -0.75 0.06 -9.52
N ARG A 378 0.01 -1.00 -9.24
CA ARG A 378 0.62 -1.24 -7.92
C ARG A 378 1.33 0.03 -7.42
N TYR A 379 1.28 0.27 -6.10
CA TYR A 379 1.80 1.48 -5.44
C TYR A 379 1.02 2.78 -5.70
N GLN A 380 -0.19 2.72 -6.28
CA GLN A 380 -0.94 3.94 -6.67
C GLN A 380 -2.28 4.16 -5.93
N SER A 381 -2.70 3.26 -5.03
CA SER A 381 -3.87 3.50 -4.16
C SER A 381 -3.45 3.85 -2.72
N LEU A 382 -4.42 3.90 -1.81
CA LEU A 382 -4.30 4.49 -0.46
C LEU A 382 -4.21 3.46 0.67
N SER A 383 -3.77 2.24 0.36
CA SER A 383 -3.41 1.23 1.35
C SER A 383 -1.88 1.18 1.44
N PHE A 384 -1.32 1.61 2.57
CA PHE A 384 0.11 1.73 2.78
C PHE A 384 0.57 0.75 3.85
N TRP A 385 1.42 -0.19 3.45
CA TRP A 385 1.91 -1.24 4.32
C TRP A 385 3.04 -0.74 5.25
N THR A 386 2.72 0.24 6.08
CA THR A 386 3.63 0.99 6.95
C THR A 386 2.89 1.37 8.23
N PRO A 387 3.49 1.28 9.44
CA PRO A 387 4.91 1.03 9.75
C PRO A 387 5.32 -0.44 9.97
N ASN A 388 6.61 -0.72 9.76
CA ASN A 388 7.28 -1.89 10.35
C ASN A 388 7.65 -1.58 11.81
N ILE A 389 7.08 -2.34 12.75
CA ILE A 389 7.23 -2.17 14.20
C ILE A 389 7.77 -3.44 14.89
N ASN A 390 8.38 -4.34 14.12
CA ASN A 390 9.04 -5.51 14.69
C ASN A 390 10.20 -5.11 15.60
N ILE A 391 10.44 -5.85 16.69
CA ILE A 391 11.55 -5.54 17.60
C ILE A 391 12.88 -5.91 16.94
N PHE A 392 13.83 -4.98 16.97
CA PHE A 392 15.21 -5.25 16.57
C PHE A 392 15.93 -6.12 17.61
N ARG A 393 15.67 -7.43 17.56
CA ARG A 393 16.21 -8.41 18.52
C ARG A 393 17.71 -8.62 18.34
N ASP A 394 18.15 -8.79 17.09
CA ASP A 394 19.49 -9.24 16.74
C ASP A 394 20.14 -8.23 15.79
N PRO A 395 21.35 -7.73 16.10
CA PRO A 395 22.05 -6.82 15.21
C PRO A 395 22.25 -7.39 13.80
N ARG A 396 22.36 -8.71 13.63
CA ARG A 396 22.61 -9.34 12.33
C ARG A 396 21.46 -9.23 11.33
N TRP A 397 20.26 -8.85 11.76
CA TRP A 397 19.07 -8.84 10.91
C TRP A 397 19.10 -7.74 9.85
N GLY A 398 18.97 -8.14 8.58
CA GLY A 398 19.08 -7.27 7.40
C GLY A 398 17.99 -6.20 7.30
N ARG A 399 16.76 -6.52 7.74
CA ARG A 399 15.66 -5.56 7.81
C ARG A 399 15.64 -4.75 9.10
N GLY A 400 16.67 -4.88 9.93
CA GLY A 400 16.82 -4.09 11.15
C GLY A 400 16.69 -2.60 10.92
N GLN A 401 17.22 -2.11 9.79
CA GLN A 401 17.09 -0.72 9.37
C GLN A 401 15.64 -0.22 9.27
N GLU A 402 14.68 -1.11 9.01
CA GLU A 402 13.28 -0.82 8.71
C GLU A 402 12.40 -0.64 9.96
N THR A 403 12.95 -0.87 11.15
CA THR A 403 12.21 -0.69 12.41
C THR A 403 12.70 0.52 13.21
N TYR A 404 12.04 0.80 14.33
CA TYR A 404 12.33 1.88 15.26
C TYR A 404 13.21 1.46 16.45
N GLY A 405 13.76 0.25 16.41
CA GLY A 405 14.80 -0.21 17.34
C GLY A 405 14.39 -1.39 18.22
N GLU A 406 15.10 -1.54 19.33
CA GLU A 406 15.04 -2.75 20.17
C GLU A 406 14.07 -2.65 21.36
N ASP A 407 13.51 -1.47 21.61
CA ASP A 407 12.67 -1.19 22.77
C ASP A 407 11.16 -1.13 22.40
N PRO A 408 10.29 -1.92 23.03
CA PRO A 408 8.86 -1.92 22.70
C PRO A 408 8.14 -0.61 22.99
N TYR A 409 8.58 0.18 23.99
CA TYR A 409 7.95 1.46 24.31
C TYR A 409 8.32 2.53 23.28
N LEU A 410 9.62 2.64 22.93
CA LEU A 410 10.08 3.54 21.88
C LEU A 410 9.42 3.19 20.53
N THR A 411 9.46 1.91 20.14
CA THR A 411 8.84 1.45 18.89
C THR A 411 7.33 1.69 18.87
N GLY A 412 6.62 1.46 19.98
CA GLY A 412 5.20 1.79 20.10
C GLY A 412 4.91 3.28 19.96
N LYS A 413 5.73 4.15 20.58
CA LYS A 413 5.60 5.62 20.46
C LYS A 413 5.82 6.10 19.03
N MET A 414 6.85 5.59 18.36
CA MET A 414 7.13 5.93 16.96
C MET A 414 6.04 5.41 16.02
N GLY A 415 5.61 4.16 16.18
CA GLY A 415 4.54 3.58 15.38
C GLY A 415 3.19 4.32 15.55
N LEU A 416 2.85 4.78 16.76
CA LEU A 416 1.66 5.60 16.99
C LEU A 416 1.73 6.93 16.22
N ALA A 417 2.89 7.59 16.21
CA ALA A 417 3.09 8.83 15.46
C ALA A 417 2.90 8.59 13.95
N VAL A 418 3.43 7.49 13.43
CA VAL A 418 3.30 7.10 12.02
C VAL A 418 1.84 6.83 11.66
N VAL A 419 1.17 5.94 12.40
CA VAL A 419 -0.24 5.59 12.14
C VAL A 419 -1.13 6.84 12.17
N ARG A 420 -0.93 7.74 13.13
CA ARG A 420 -1.72 8.96 13.23
C ARG A 420 -1.45 9.92 12.06
N GLY A 421 -0.19 10.16 11.72
CA GLY A 421 0.18 11.03 10.61
C GLY A 421 -0.32 10.50 9.25
N LEU A 422 -0.25 9.18 9.06
CA LEU A 422 -0.76 8.52 7.87
C LEU A 422 -2.30 8.64 7.77
N GLN A 423 -3.02 8.28 8.83
CA GLN A 423 -4.49 8.21 8.77
C GLN A 423 -5.20 9.58 8.88
N GLY A 424 -4.47 10.66 9.10
CA GLY A 424 -5.03 12.02 9.22
C GLY A 424 -5.53 12.35 10.64
N VAL A 425 -4.91 11.77 11.67
CA VAL A 425 -5.23 11.95 13.08
C VAL A 425 -4.17 12.85 13.73
N GLY A 426 -4.58 13.67 14.70
CA GLY A 426 -3.67 14.53 15.47
C GLY A 426 -2.65 13.73 16.29
N TYR A 427 -1.54 14.37 16.65
CA TYR A 427 -0.43 13.70 17.35
C TYR A 427 -0.86 13.01 18.66
N ASN A 428 -1.82 13.58 19.40
CA ASN A 428 -2.31 13.00 20.64
C ASN A 428 -3.46 11.99 20.44
N GLY A 429 -3.82 11.68 19.19
CA GLY A 429 -4.90 10.75 18.84
C GLY A 429 -6.26 11.40 18.68
N GLU A 430 -6.33 12.73 18.65
CA GLU A 430 -7.55 13.49 18.42
C GLU A 430 -7.96 13.49 16.95
N ASP A 431 -9.28 13.41 16.70
CA ASP A 431 -9.85 13.69 15.38
C ASP A 431 -9.67 15.19 15.08
N LEU A 432 -9.10 15.48 13.91
CA LEU A 432 -8.85 16.85 13.45
C LEU A 432 -10.10 17.50 12.84
N GLY A 433 -11.18 16.74 12.60
CA GLY A 433 -12.42 17.23 12.00
C GLY A 433 -12.27 17.71 10.56
N VAL A 434 -11.18 17.34 9.89
CA VAL A 434 -10.84 17.79 8.53
C VAL A 434 -11.72 17.11 7.48
N SER A 435 -12.06 15.84 7.70
CA SER A 435 -12.80 15.04 6.73
C SER A 435 -13.54 13.90 7.45
N PRO A 436 -14.76 13.54 7.00
CA PRO A 436 -15.41 12.31 7.43
C PRO A 436 -14.75 11.05 6.84
N TYR A 437 -13.84 11.22 5.87
CA TYR A 437 -13.07 10.14 5.27
C TYR A 437 -11.70 10.00 5.93
N ARG A 438 -11.21 8.78 6.05
CA ARG A 438 -9.86 8.48 6.48
C ARG A 438 -8.85 8.94 5.43
N LYS A 439 -7.72 9.54 5.83
CA LYS A 439 -6.74 10.05 4.87
C LYS A 439 -6.07 8.93 4.07
N LEU A 440 -5.62 7.85 4.69
CA LEU A 440 -5.22 6.60 4.02
C LEU A 440 -5.21 5.44 5.05
N LEU A 441 -5.02 4.20 4.61
CA LEU A 441 -4.93 3.03 5.49
C LEU A 441 -3.46 2.77 5.86
N ALA A 442 -3.14 2.85 7.14
CA ALA A 442 -1.83 2.46 7.68
C ALA A 442 -1.86 0.99 8.11
N CYS A 443 -0.72 0.30 8.03
CA CYS A 443 -0.61 -1.13 8.31
C CYS A 443 0.55 -1.44 9.27
N ALA A 444 0.24 -1.99 10.44
CA ALA A 444 1.26 -2.45 11.37
C ALA A 444 1.82 -3.80 10.90
N LYS A 445 3.15 -3.89 10.72
CA LYS A 445 3.80 -5.13 10.24
C LYS A 445 5.09 -5.47 10.96
N HIS A 446 5.54 -6.73 10.96
CA HIS A 446 4.87 -7.95 10.47
C HIS A 446 4.43 -8.79 11.68
N PHE A 447 3.14 -9.09 11.74
CA PHE A 447 2.46 -9.71 12.86
C PHE A 447 2.56 -11.25 12.77
N ALA A 448 3.28 -11.92 13.66
CA ALA A 448 4.08 -11.37 14.74
C ALA A 448 5.45 -12.03 14.80
N VAL A 449 6.32 -11.48 15.66
CA VAL A 449 7.62 -12.08 15.97
C VAL A 449 8.52 -12.22 14.71
N HIS A 450 8.38 -11.32 13.73
CA HIS A 450 9.26 -11.29 12.55
C HIS A 450 10.49 -10.43 12.84
N SER A 451 11.55 -11.03 13.39
CA SER A 451 12.76 -10.33 13.85
C SER A 451 14.05 -11.01 13.35
N GLY A 452 14.02 -11.46 12.09
CA GLY A 452 15.13 -12.12 11.40
C GLY A 452 15.45 -13.54 11.89
N PRO A 453 16.11 -14.38 11.08
CA PRO A 453 16.76 -14.00 9.82
C PRO A 453 15.81 -13.91 8.63
N GLU A 454 16.24 -13.20 7.59
CA GLU A 454 15.55 -13.15 6.29
C GLU A 454 15.77 -14.44 5.48
N TRP A 455 16.99 -15.02 5.52
CA TRP A 455 17.37 -16.10 4.60
C TRP A 455 16.53 -17.40 4.73
N ASN A 456 15.79 -17.60 5.82
CA ASN A 456 14.89 -18.75 6.03
C ASN A 456 13.46 -18.37 6.39
N ARG A 457 13.04 -17.11 6.19
CA ARG A 457 11.72 -16.60 6.59
C ARG A 457 10.54 -17.44 6.05
N HIS A 458 10.68 -18.03 4.85
CA HIS A 458 9.66 -18.83 4.17
C HIS A 458 9.52 -20.28 4.66
N THR A 459 10.37 -20.74 5.58
CA THR A 459 10.32 -22.13 6.09
C THR A 459 10.50 -22.24 7.60
N PHE A 460 11.02 -21.19 8.23
CA PHE A 460 11.36 -21.21 9.65
C PHE A 460 10.12 -21.40 10.53
N ASN A 461 10.29 -22.19 11.59
CA ASN A 461 9.29 -22.41 12.64
C ASN A 461 9.87 -21.94 13.96
N ILE A 462 9.24 -20.94 14.58
CA ILE A 462 9.55 -20.55 15.96
C ILE A 462 8.79 -21.52 16.86
N GLU A 463 9.51 -22.23 17.72
CA GLU A 463 8.94 -23.19 18.67
C GLU A 463 9.21 -22.73 20.10
N ASP A 464 8.23 -22.96 20.99
CA ASP A 464 8.37 -22.76 22.43
C ASP A 464 8.78 -21.34 22.84
N LEU A 465 8.27 -20.31 22.14
CA LEU A 465 8.54 -18.92 22.48
C LEU A 465 8.02 -18.60 23.90
N PRO A 466 8.86 -18.12 24.83
CA PRO A 466 8.39 -17.81 26.18
C PRO A 466 7.28 -16.76 26.18
N GLU A 467 6.18 -17.04 26.90
CA GLU A 467 5.05 -16.10 27.03
C GLU A 467 5.49 -14.71 27.49
N ARG A 468 6.46 -14.66 28.39
CA ARG A 468 7.07 -13.40 28.82
C ARG A 468 7.63 -12.60 27.65
N ASP A 469 8.40 -13.23 26.76
CA ASP A 469 9.03 -12.52 25.63
C ASP A 469 7.96 -12.05 24.64
N LEU A 470 6.95 -12.88 24.39
CA LEU A 470 5.80 -12.53 23.57
C LEU A 470 5.09 -11.27 24.09
N TRP A 471 4.65 -11.29 25.35
CA TRP A 471 3.81 -10.25 25.94
C TRP A 471 4.57 -9.01 26.40
N GLU A 472 5.83 -9.16 26.83
CA GLU A 472 6.64 -8.07 27.35
C GLU A 472 7.55 -7.45 26.27
N THR A 473 7.71 -8.07 25.10
CA THR A 473 8.62 -7.59 24.04
C THR A 473 7.98 -7.49 22.66
N TYR A 474 7.44 -8.58 22.10
CA TYR A 474 7.04 -8.59 20.69
C TYR A 474 5.68 -7.94 20.40
N LEU A 475 4.70 -8.14 21.28
CA LEU A 475 3.33 -7.67 21.11
C LEU A 475 3.03 -6.22 21.55
N PRO A 476 3.72 -5.59 22.52
CA PRO A 476 3.33 -4.28 23.04
C PRO A 476 3.15 -3.18 22.00
N ALA A 477 4.04 -3.10 21.00
CA ALA A 477 3.93 -2.09 19.94
C ALA A 477 2.67 -2.31 19.08
N PHE A 478 2.40 -3.55 18.67
CA PHE A 478 1.17 -3.88 17.93
C PHE A 478 -0.08 -3.55 18.75
N LYS A 479 -0.10 -3.94 20.03
CA LYS A 479 -1.21 -3.64 20.95
C LYS A 479 -1.49 -2.13 21.03
N ALA A 480 -0.44 -1.32 21.15
CA ALA A 480 -0.58 0.14 21.17
C ALA A 480 -1.17 0.68 19.86
N LEU A 481 -0.68 0.21 18.70
CA LEU A 481 -1.18 0.66 17.39
C LEU A 481 -2.64 0.25 17.16
N VAL A 482 -3.04 -0.94 17.63
CA VAL A 482 -4.44 -1.42 17.55
C VAL A 482 -5.35 -0.64 18.49
N GLN A 483 -5.00 -0.56 19.78
CA GLN A 483 -5.92 -0.01 20.79
C GLN A 483 -5.92 1.51 20.83
N GLU A 484 -4.74 2.15 20.72
CA GLU A 484 -4.55 3.60 20.84
C GLU A 484 -4.34 4.30 19.49
N GLY A 485 -3.76 3.60 18.51
CA GLY A 485 -3.53 4.14 17.16
C GLY A 485 -4.73 3.98 16.23
N LYS A 486 -5.61 3.02 16.51
CA LYS A 486 -6.69 2.58 15.62
C LYS A 486 -6.15 2.36 14.20
N VAL A 487 -5.03 1.63 14.10
CA VAL A 487 -4.41 1.26 12.83
C VAL A 487 -5.45 0.53 11.96
N ALA A 488 -5.52 0.87 10.68
CA ALA A 488 -6.51 0.30 9.77
C ALA A 488 -6.20 -1.16 9.41
N GLU A 489 -4.91 -1.50 9.32
CA GLU A 489 -4.46 -2.79 8.83
C GLU A 489 -3.36 -3.40 9.71
N VAL A 490 -3.26 -4.73 9.70
CA VAL A 490 -2.16 -5.50 10.28
C VAL A 490 -1.71 -6.52 9.24
N MET A 491 -0.40 -6.62 9.00
CA MET A 491 0.14 -7.60 8.05
C MET A 491 0.68 -8.81 8.77
N CYS A 492 0.21 -10.02 8.46
CA CYS A 492 0.75 -11.26 9.03
C CYS A 492 2.09 -11.64 8.41
N ALA A 493 2.99 -12.26 9.19
CA ALA A 493 4.37 -12.56 8.79
C ALA A 493 4.54 -13.88 8.00
N TYR A 494 5.73 -14.10 7.44
CA TYR A 494 6.06 -15.31 6.66
C TYR A 494 6.19 -16.59 7.49
N GLN A 495 6.90 -16.53 8.62
CA GLN A 495 7.32 -17.72 9.36
C GLN A 495 6.15 -18.44 10.03
N ARG A 496 6.43 -19.64 10.54
CA ARG A 496 5.54 -20.36 11.46
C ARG A 496 5.84 -20.05 12.92
N ILE A 497 4.81 -20.17 13.74
CA ILE A 497 4.91 -20.20 15.20
C ILE A 497 4.14 -21.42 15.69
N ASP A 498 4.80 -22.27 16.46
CA ASP A 498 4.27 -23.52 17.02
C ASP A 498 3.57 -24.39 15.95
N GLY A 499 4.22 -24.48 14.77
CA GLY A 499 3.79 -25.36 13.67
C GLY A 499 2.74 -24.77 12.72
N GLN A 500 2.12 -23.63 13.02
CA GLN A 500 1.17 -22.97 12.12
C GLN A 500 1.78 -21.72 11.48
N ALA A 501 1.45 -21.45 10.21
CA ALA A 501 1.88 -20.23 9.53
C ALA A 501 1.24 -18.99 10.16
N CYS A 502 1.96 -17.88 10.29
CA CYS A 502 1.43 -16.67 10.93
C CYS A 502 0.14 -16.20 10.26
N CYS A 503 0.07 -16.21 8.93
CA CYS A 503 -1.14 -15.88 8.15
C CYS A 503 -2.28 -16.92 8.21
N ALA A 504 -2.16 -17.93 9.08
CA ALA A 504 -3.21 -18.89 9.40
C ALA A 504 -3.30 -19.14 10.92
N GLN A 505 -2.69 -18.28 11.74
CA GLN A 505 -2.49 -18.55 13.16
C GLN A 505 -3.64 -17.95 14.00
N THR A 506 -4.64 -18.78 14.28
CA THR A 506 -5.85 -18.41 15.03
C THR A 506 -5.59 -17.81 16.41
N ARG A 507 -4.54 -18.26 17.12
CA ARG A 507 -4.14 -17.69 18.42
C ARG A 507 -3.78 -16.21 18.29
N TYR A 508 -3.09 -15.84 17.21
CA TYR A 508 -2.59 -14.47 17.03
C TYR A 508 -3.64 -13.61 16.35
N GLU A 509 -4.22 -14.07 15.25
CA GLU A 509 -5.15 -13.28 14.42
C GLU A 509 -6.57 -13.19 14.99
N GLN A 510 -7.14 -14.29 15.51
CA GLN A 510 -8.48 -14.24 16.11
C GLN A 510 -8.40 -13.90 17.58
N GLN A 511 -7.76 -14.75 18.39
CA GLN A 511 -7.82 -14.61 19.84
C GLN A 511 -7.14 -13.31 20.32
N ILE A 512 -5.85 -13.12 20.04
CA ILE A 512 -5.13 -11.95 20.57
C ILE A 512 -5.59 -10.67 19.86
N LEU A 513 -5.53 -10.64 18.53
CA LEU A 513 -5.73 -9.41 17.77
C LEU A 513 -7.20 -8.97 17.77
N ARG A 514 -8.16 -9.87 17.50
CA ARG A 514 -9.59 -9.51 17.42
C ARG A 514 -10.30 -9.64 18.77
N ASP A 515 -10.28 -10.80 19.41
CA ASP A 515 -11.08 -11.04 20.62
C ASP A 515 -10.56 -10.28 21.84
N GLU A 516 -9.25 -10.29 22.08
CA GLU A 516 -8.64 -9.65 23.25
C GLU A 516 -8.35 -8.15 23.04
N TRP A 517 -7.87 -7.74 21.85
CA TRP A 517 -7.52 -6.34 21.59
C TRP A 517 -8.63 -5.53 20.91
N GLY A 518 -9.64 -6.18 20.32
CA GLY A 518 -10.75 -5.51 19.64
C GLY A 518 -10.39 -4.94 18.27
N PHE A 519 -9.56 -5.64 17.49
CA PHE A 519 -9.20 -5.20 16.15
C PHE A 519 -10.30 -5.46 15.12
N ASP A 520 -10.92 -4.38 14.64
CA ASP A 520 -11.98 -4.43 13.63
C ASP A 520 -11.48 -4.19 12.19
N GLY A 521 -10.19 -3.87 12.03
CA GLY A 521 -9.56 -3.58 10.75
C GLY A 521 -9.25 -4.82 9.91
N LEU A 522 -8.41 -4.60 8.89
CA LEU A 522 -8.00 -5.61 7.91
C LEU A 522 -6.74 -6.34 8.35
N ILE A 523 -6.73 -7.65 8.12
CA ILE A 523 -5.48 -8.42 8.15
C ILE A 523 -5.07 -8.69 6.70
N THR A 524 -3.85 -8.30 6.32
CA THR A 524 -3.28 -8.59 5.01
C THR A 524 -2.16 -9.61 5.12
N SER A 525 -1.99 -10.48 4.13
CA SER A 525 -0.81 -11.33 4.06
C SER A 525 0.42 -10.53 3.66
N ASP A 526 1.59 -10.95 4.15
CA ASP A 526 2.84 -10.63 3.45
C ASP A 526 2.85 -11.30 2.06
N CYS A 527 3.70 -10.81 1.16
CA CYS A 527 3.65 -11.15 -0.26
C CYS A 527 4.10 -12.58 -0.56
N GLY A 528 3.14 -13.42 -0.93
CA GLY A 528 3.33 -14.84 -1.15
C GLY A 528 3.29 -15.69 0.13
N ALA A 529 2.98 -15.11 1.30
CA ALA A 529 2.95 -15.85 2.56
C ALA A 529 1.91 -16.98 2.58
N ILE A 530 0.77 -16.81 1.87
CA ILE A 530 -0.24 -17.87 1.73
C ILE A 530 0.29 -19.02 0.85
N ARG A 531 1.05 -18.71 -0.20
CA ARG A 531 1.71 -19.71 -1.04
C ARG A 531 2.74 -20.53 -0.27
N ASP A 532 3.35 -19.95 0.76
CA ASP A 532 4.28 -20.67 1.62
C ASP A 532 3.60 -21.78 2.44
N PHE A 533 2.27 -21.85 2.48
CA PHE A 533 1.58 -22.94 3.19
C PHE A 533 1.78 -24.29 2.50
N LEU A 534 2.07 -24.28 1.19
CA LEU A 534 2.15 -25.46 0.33
C LEU A 534 3.34 -26.39 0.67
N PRO A 535 3.34 -27.64 0.18
CA PRO A 535 4.36 -28.66 0.53
C PRO A 535 5.81 -28.29 0.19
N ARG A 536 6.03 -27.31 -0.69
CA ARG A 536 7.37 -26.82 -1.03
C ARG A 536 8.04 -26.03 0.10
N TRP A 537 7.24 -25.41 0.97
CA TRP A 537 7.70 -24.44 1.97
C TRP A 537 7.33 -24.92 3.38
N HIS A 538 6.25 -24.40 3.97
CA HIS A 538 5.83 -24.75 5.33
C HIS A 538 5.15 -26.11 5.44
N HIS A 539 4.57 -26.60 4.34
CA HIS A 539 3.83 -27.88 4.31
C HIS A 539 2.71 -27.94 5.37
N VAL A 540 1.97 -26.85 5.50
CA VAL A 540 0.79 -26.74 6.39
C VAL A 540 -0.53 -26.77 5.62
N ALA A 541 -0.50 -26.89 4.30
CA ALA A 541 -1.66 -27.15 3.43
C ALA A 541 -1.25 -28.07 2.26
N ASN A 542 -2.17 -28.89 1.76
CA ASN A 542 -1.91 -29.82 0.66
C ASN A 542 -1.96 -29.12 -0.71
N ASP A 543 -2.84 -28.12 -0.87
CA ASP A 543 -3.07 -27.39 -2.11
C ASP A 543 -3.52 -25.93 -1.84
N GLY A 544 -3.70 -25.15 -2.91
CA GLY A 544 -4.07 -23.74 -2.84
C GLY A 544 -5.48 -23.49 -2.30
N ALA A 545 -6.42 -24.43 -2.47
CA ALA A 545 -7.77 -24.31 -1.94
C ALA A 545 -7.77 -24.43 -0.41
N GLU A 546 -7.06 -25.44 0.12
CA GLU A 546 -6.87 -25.61 1.56
C GLU A 546 -6.07 -24.44 2.17
N ALA A 547 -5.01 -23.98 1.49
CA ALA A 547 -4.21 -22.85 1.96
C ALA A 547 -5.05 -21.56 2.08
N SER A 548 -5.84 -21.26 1.05
CA SER A 548 -6.71 -20.09 1.02
C SER A 548 -7.81 -20.17 2.08
N ALA A 549 -8.44 -21.34 2.25
CA ALA A 549 -9.46 -21.55 3.29
C ALA A 549 -8.88 -21.33 4.69
N LYS A 550 -7.71 -21.90 4.99
CA LYS A 550 -7.04 -21.74 6.29
C LYS A 550 -6.74 -20.28 6.62
N ALA A 551 -6.24 -19.52 5.64
CA ALA A 551 -5.93 -18.10 5.84
C ALA A 551 -7.20 -17.27 6.17
N VAL A 552 -8.27 -17.41 5.37
CA VAL A 552 -9.51 -16.65 5.59
C VAL A 552 -10.19 -17.03 6.91
N LEU A 553 -10.20 -18.33 7.26
CA LEU A 553 -10.74 -18.80 8.53
C LEU A 553 -9.95 -18.29 9.74
N ALA A 554 -8.63 -18.15 9.60
CA ALA A 554 -7.77 -17.58 10.64
C ALA A 554 -7.88 -16.07 10.75
N GLY A 555 -8.33 -15.37 9.71
CA GLY A 555 -8.64 -13.94 9.77
C GLY A 555 -7.92 -13.07 8.76
N THR A 556 -7.01 -13.62 7.96
CA THR A 556 -6.36 -12.93 6.84
C THR A 556 -7.43 -12.57 5.80
N ASP A 557 -7.68 -11.27 5.63
CA ASP A 557 -8.77 -10.74 4.81
C ASP A 557 -8.30 -10.41 3.38
N VAL A 558 -7.06 -9.96 3.22
CA VAL A 558 -6.43 -9.58 1.93
C VAL A 558 -5.20 -10.44 1.69
N GLU A 559 -5.06 -11.01 0.50
CA GLU A 559 -3.81 -11.67 0.07
C GLU A 559 -2.93 -10.72 -0.74
N CYS A 560 -1.65 -10.59 -0.38
CA CYS A 560 -0.62 -10.16 -1.34
C CYS A 560 -0.14 -11.37 -2.14
N GLY A 561 -0.68 -11.60 -3.34
CA GLY A 561 -0.46 -12.85 -4.05
C GLY A 561 -1.59 -13.25 -5.00
N SER A 562 -1.81 -14.56 -5.15
CA SER A 562 -2.80 -15.08 -6.09
C SER A 562 -3.44 -16.41 -5.69
N GLU A 563 -3.13 -16.95 -4.51
CA GLU A 563 -3.70 -18.21 -4.02
C GLU A 563 -5.21 -18.10 -3.80
N TYR A 564 -5.73 -16.95 -3.40
CA TYR A 564 -7.16 -16.72 -3.17
C TYR A 564 -8.03 -16.94 -4.40
N LYS A 565 -7.47 -16.96 -5.61
CA LYS A 565 -8.19 -17.43 -6.81
C LYS A 565 -8.76 -18.86 -6.68
N HIS A 566 -8.24 -19.65 -5.73
CA HIS A 566 -8.69 -21.00 -5.40
C HIS A 566 -9.87 -21.03 -4.39
N LEU A 567 -10.26 -19.91 -3.79
CA LEU A 567 -11.39 -19.85 -2.84
C LEU A 567 -12.73 -20.37 -3.40
N PRO A 568 -13.11 -20.16 -4.68
CA PRO A 568 -14.34 -20.74 -5.23
C PRO A 568 -14.29 -22.27 -5.24
N GLU A 569 -13.11 -22.86 -5.43
CA GLU A 569 -12.91 -24.31 -5.32
C GLU A 569 -13.04 -24.76 -3.86
N ALA A 570 -12.43 -24.04 -2.93
CA ALA A 570 -12.53 -24.33 -1.49
C ALA A 570 -14.00 -24.30 -1.01
N VAL A 571 -14.81 -23.34 -1.48
CA VAL A 571 -16.25 -23.29 -1.21
C VAL A 571 -16.98 -24.50 -1.79
N ARG A 572 -16.69 -24.89 -3.04
CA ARG A 572 -17.31 -26.08 -3.66
C ARG A 572 -16.94 -27.38 -2.95
N ARG A 573 -15.72 -27.48 -2.41
CA ARG A 573 -15.22 -28.62 -1.62
C ARG A 573 -15.82 -28.66 -0.21
N GLY A 574 -16.31 -27.53 0.30
CA GLY A 574 -16.81 -27.38 1.67
C GLY A 574 -15.72 -27.08 2.70
N ASP A 575 -14.50 -26.72 2.25
CA ASP A 575 -13.38 -26.35 3.12
C ASP A 575 -13.63 -25.01 3.83
N ILE A 576 -14.45 -24.14 3.22
CA ILE A 576 -14.89 -22.84 3.74
C ILE A 576 -16.30 -22.52 3.23
N LYS A 577 -17.06 -21.67 3.95
CA LYS A 577 -18.38 -21.20 3.50
C LYS A 577 -18.26 -19.83 2.85
N GLU A 578 -19.16 -19.52 1.91
CA GLU A 578 -19.25 -18.18 1.32
C GLU A 578 -19.46 -17.08 2.39
N ALA A 579 -20.20 -17.40 3.47
CA ALA A 579 -20.39 -16.49 4.60
C ALA A 579 -19.10 -16.12 5.36
N ASP A 580 -18.07 -16.97 5.32
CA ASP A 580 -16.76 -16.64 5.88
C ASP A 580 -16.00 -15.67 4.99
N LEU A 581 -16.16 -15.78 3.66
CA LEU A 581 -15.65 -14.80 2.69
C LEU A 581 -16.35 -13.45 2.86
N ASP A 582 -17.67 -13.47 3.02
CA ASP A 582 -18.49 -12.28 3.26
C ASP A 582 -18.02 -11.48 4.47
N ARG A 583 -17.64 -12.16 5.56
CA ARG A 583 -17.10 -11.53 6.77
C ARG A 583 -15.82 -10.74 6.47
N SER A 584 -14.89 -11.33 5.73
CA SER A 584 -13.62 -10.67 5.36
C SER A 584 -13.84 -9.56 4.34
N LEU A 585 -14.56 -9.84 3.25
CA LEU A 585 -14.83 -8.85 2.21
C LEU A 585 -15.63 -7.65 2.72
N ARG A 586 -16.54 -7.84 3.67
CA ARG A 586 -17.24 -6.72 4.33
C ARG A 586 -16.26 -5.72 4.94
N ARG A 587 -15.18 -6.18 5.57
CA ARG A 587 -14.13 -5.31 6.14
C ARG A 587 -13.40 -4.54 5.04
N LEU A 588 -13.07 -5.21 3.93
CA LEU A 588 -12.41 -4.59 2.77
C LEU A 588 -13.28 -3.46 2.19
N LEU A 589 -14.56 -3.73 2.01
CA LEU A 589 -15.51 -2.75 1.50
C LEU A 589 -15.68 -1.57 2.46
N ILE A 590 -15.77 -1.81 3.78
CA ILE A 590 -15.80 -0.73 4.78
C ILE A 590 -14.58 0.17 4.65
N ALA A 591 -13.37 -0.41 4.59
CA ALA A 591 -12.14 0.36 4.46
C ALA A 591 -12.12 1.22 3.19
N ARG A 592 -12.60 0.69 2.06
CA ARG A 592 -12.69 1.44 0.80
C ARG A 592 -13.74 2.56 0.86
N PHE A 593 -14.88 2.35 1.51
CA PHE A 593 -15.85 3.44 1.76
C PHE A 593 -15.28 4.51 2.69
N GLU A 594 -14.55 4.14 3.75
CA GLU A 594 -13.87 5.08 4.64
C GLU A 594 -12.82 5.94 3.92
N LEU A 595 -12.19 5.43 2.86
CA LEU A 595 -11.27 6.20 2.02
C LEU A 595 -11.96 7.21 1.09
N GLY A 596 -13.26 7.04 0.86
CA GLY A 596 -14.05 7.77 -0.14
C GLY A 596 -13.88 7.24 -1.56
N ASP A 597 -13.47 5.97 -1.72
CA ASP A 597 -13.14 5.36 -3.01
C ASP A 597 -14.34 5.31 -3.98
N PHE A 598 -15.56 5.27 -3.42
CA PHE A 598 -16.83 5.20 -4.17
C PHE A 598 -17.52 6.55 -4.36
N ASP A 599 -17.01 7.61 -3.75
CA ASP A 599 -17.68 8.90 -3.68
C ASP A 599 -17.04 9.94 -4.60
N SER A 600 -17.80 11.02 -4.89
CA SER A 600 -17.28 12.16 -5.64
C SER A 600 -16.12 12.80 -4.90
N ASP A 601 -15.06 13.19 -5.64
CA ASP A 601 -13.90 13.87 -5.06
C ASP A 601 -14.29 15.19 -4.36
N GLU A 602 -15.40 15.83 -4.78
CA GLU A 602 -15.95 17.05 -4.15
C GLU A 602 -16.34 16.85 -2.67
N LEU A 603 -16.70 15.62 -2.27
CA LEU A 603 -17.10 15.32 -0.90
C LEU A 603 -15.91 15.07 0.03
N ASN A 604 -14.73 14.78 -0.53
CA ASN A 604 -13.57 14.35 0.23
C ASN A 604 -12.48 15.45 0.21
N PRO A 605 -12.31 16.24 1.28
CA PRO A 605 -11.32 17.32 1.35
C PRO A 605 -9.88 16.88 1.05
N TRP A 606 -9.53 15.62 1.31
CA TRP A 606 -8.19 15.10 1.02
C TRP A 606 -7.85 15.07 -0.47
N THR A 607 -8.86 15.11 -1.35
CA THR A 607 -8.66 15.15 -2.81
C THR A 607 -8.28 16.54 -3.31
N GLN A 608 -8.41 17.56 -2.46
CA GLN A 608 -8.15 18.97 -2.77
C GLN A 608 -6.73 19.42 -2.40
N ILE A 609 -5.89 18.50 -1.89
CA ILE A 609 -4.48 18.79 -1.60
C ILE A 609 -3.78 19.11 -2.93
N PRO A 610 -3.10 20.26 -3.06
CA PRO A 610 -2.54 20.72 -4.32
C PRO A 610 -1.30 19.91 -4.72
N GLU A 611 -1.09 19.68 -6.01
CA GLU A 611 0.05 18.88 -6.50
C GLU A 611 1.43 19.41 -6.07
N SER A 612 1.53 20.71 -5.78
CA SER A 612 2.76 21.38 -5.33
C SER A 612 3.28 20.91 -3.97
N VAL A 613 2.53 20.11 -3.20
CA VAL A 613 3.06 19.54 -1.94
C VAL A 613 4.10 18.44 -2.18
N VAL A 614 4.06 17.76 -3.33
CA VAL A 614 4.96 16.64 -3.64
C VAL A 614 6.40 17.14 -3.77
N ALA A 615 7.30 16.61 -2.93
CA ALA A 615 8.70 17.02 -2.88
C ALA A 615 8.89 18.53 -2.67
N SER A 616 7.98 19.16 -1.92
CA SER A 616 8.01 20.59 -1.62
C SER A 616 9.19 20.98 -0.71
N ASP A 617 9.58 22.24 -0.73
CA ASP A 617 10.64 22.75 0.15
C ASP A 617 10.31 22.61 1.63
N ALA A 618 9.01 22.69 2.00
CA ALA A 618 8.56 22.45 3.36
C ALA A 618 8.79 20.99 3.80
N HIS A 619 8.53 20.01 2.93
CA HIS A 619 8.77 18.61 3.21
C HIS A 619 10.26 18.28 3.24
N LYS A 620 11.05 18.87 2.32
CA LYS A 620 12.52 18.80 2.36
C LYS A 620 13.09 19.36 3.65
N GLN A 621 12.55 20.46 4.16
CA GLN A 621 12.98 21.01 5.45
C GLN A 621 12.71 20.03 6.61
N LEU A 622 11.58 19.32 6.60
CA LEU A 622 11.32 18.24 7.56
C LEU A 622 12.35 17.10 7.43
N ALA A 623 12.75 16.71 6.22
CA ALA A 623 13.80 15.71 6.01
C ALA A 623 15.15 16.16 6.57
N LEU A 624 15.53 17.43 6.39
CA LEU A 624 16.75 17.99 6.97
C LEU A 624 16.69 18.05 8.51
N ASP A 625 15.58 18.52 9.08
CA ASP A 625 15.40 18.60 10.53
C ASP A 625 15.46 17.22 11.18
N MET A 626 14.83 16.22 10.56
CA MET A 626 14.90 14.84 11.01
C MET A 626 16.32 14.29 10.90
N ALA A 627 17.02 14.52 9.78
CA ALA A 627 18.40 14.07 9.59
C ALA A 627 19.36 14.66 10.66
N ARG A 628 19.25 15.96 10.95
CA ARG A 628 20.02 16.64 12.01
C ARG A 628 19.82 15.98 13.38
N LYS A 629 18.56 15.73 13.75
CA LYS A 629 18.22 15.11 15.04
C LYS A 629 18.59 13.63 15.13
N SER A 630 18.75 12.95 13.99
CA SER A 630 19.01 11.51 13.93
C SER A 630 20.49 11.14 14.09
N ILE A 631 21.42 12.05 13.75
CA ILE A 631 22.86 11.78 13.81
C ILE A 631 23.33 11.63 15.27
N VAL A 632 24.05 10.54 15.55
CA VAL A 632 24.54 10.22 16.90
C VAL A 632 26.07 10.35 16.95
N LEU A 633 26.57 11.22 17.82
CA LEU A 633 28.00 11.29 18.11
C LEU A 633 28.39 10.21 19.11
N LEU A 634 29.19 9.23 18.69
CA LEU A 634 29.56 8.06 19.49
C LEU A 634 30.88 8.26 20.24
N GLN A 635 31.85 8.92 19.60
CA GLN A 635 33.15 9.24 20.19
C GLN A 635 33.62 10.61 19.72
N ASN A 636 34.24 11.40 20.61
CA ASN A 636 34.90 12.66 20.29
C ASN A 636 36.08 12.90 21.24
N ARG A 637 37.26 12.38 20.89
CA ARG A 637 38.48 12.52 21.69
C ARG A 637 39.12 13.87 21.45
N ASN A 638 39.70 14.45 22.50
CA ASN A 638 40.40 15.74 22.46
C ASN A 638 39.58 16.89 21.84
N ASN A 639 38.25 16.80 21.89
CA ASN A 639 37.31 17.75 21.26
C ASN A 639 37.66 18.03 19.78
N VAL A 640 37.96 16.98 19.03
CA VAL A 640 38.30 17.09 17.60
C VAL A 640 37.13 17.63 16.77
N LEU A 641 35.90 17.26 17.13
CA LEU A 641 34.69 17.84 16.60
C LEU A 641 34.15 18.91 17.56
N PRO A 642 33.59 20.03 17.05
CA PRO A 642 33.40 20.34 15.62
C PRO A 642 34.69 20.77 14.90
N LEU A 643 34.76 20.50 13.59
CA LEU A 643 35.83 20.91 12.70
C LEU A 643 35.80 22.42 12.42
N ALA A 644 36.98 23.00 12.21
CA ALA A 644 37.09 24.35 11.66
C ALA A 644 36.85 24.31 10.14
N LYS A 645 36.08 25.28 9.62
CA LYS A 645 35.83 25.41 8.16
C LYS A 645 37.11 25.63 7.33
N SER A 646 38.19 26.08 7.98
CA SER A 646 39.52 26.25 7.37
C SER A 646 40.42 24.99 7.43
N SER A 647 39.97 23.89 8.03
CA SER A 647 40.77 22.66 8.14
C SER A 647 41.08 22.06 6.76
N LYS A 648 42.30 21.57 6.57
CA LYS A 648 42.69 20.76 5.41
C LYS A 648 42.14 19.35 5.59
N ILE A 649 41.08 19.03 4.86
CA ILE A 649 40.33 17.78 5.00
C ILE A 649 40.51 16.92 3.74
N ALA A 650 40.85 15.64 3.95
CA ALA A 650 40.67 14.61 2.95
C ALA A 650 39.42 13.79 3.30
N VAL A 651 38.49 13.66 2.36
CA VAL A 651 37.27 12.86 2.50
C VAL A 651 37.50 11.52 1.81
N LEU A 652 37.39 10.43 2.57
CA LEU A 652 37.66 9.07 2.09
C LEU A 652 36.42 8.17 2.21
N GLY A 653 36.37 7.12 1.39
CA GLY A 653 35.44 6.01 1.56
C GLY A 653 34.26 5.99 0.58
N ALA A 654 33.79 4.79 0.25
CA ALA A 654 32.79 4.55 -0.78
C ALA A 654 31.46 5.28 -0.56
N ASN A 655 31.09 5.53 0.70
CA ASN A 655 29.81 6.16 1.04
C ASN A 655 29.85 7.70 0.93
N ALA A 656 31.03 8.32 0.73
CA ALA A 656 31.13 9.77 0.65
C ALA A 656 30.37 10.37 -0.54
N ILE A 657 30.31 9.63 -1.66
CA ILE A 657 29.72 10.06 -2.93
C ILE A 657 28.46 9.27 -3.34
N ASP A 658 28.01 8.32 -2.51
CA ASP A 658 26.87 7.45 -2.84
C ASP A 658 25.56 8.14 -2.45
N SER A 659 24.85 8.70 -3.43
CA SER A 659 23.53 9.32 -3.23
C SER A 659 22.45 8.29 -2.92
N VAL A 660 22.54 7.07 -3.48
CA VAL A 660 21.54 6.01 -3.27
C VAL A 660 21.64 5.45 -1.86
N MET A 661 22.85 5.37 -1.30
CA MET A 661 23.06 5.00 0.11
C MET A 661 22.25 5.88 1.05
N MET A 662 22.10 7.17 0.74
CA MET A 662 21.32 8.09 1.57
C MET A 662 19.84 7.72 1.63
N TRP A 663 19.30 7.03 0.63
CA TRP A 663 17.87 6.78 0.49
C TRP A 663 17.39 5.54 1.27
N GLY A 664 18.27 4.73 1.87
CA GLY A 664 17.85 3.49 2.55
C GLY A 664 17.27 2.47 1.57
N ASN A 665 16.35 1.60 1.99
CA ASN A 665 15.53 0.75 1.13
C ASN A 665 14.06 1.22 1.14
N TYR A 666 13.18 0.71 0.27
CA TYR A 666 11.76 1.12 0.23
C TYR A 666 11.49 2.63 0.05
N SER A 667 12.40 3.34 -0.63
CA SER A 667 12.35 4.78 -0.90
C SER A 667 11.55 5.14 -2.16
N GLY A 668 11.11 6.40 -2.20
CA GLY A 668 10.77 7.10 -3.44
C GLY A 668 12.01 7.71 -4.09
N PHE A 669 11.78 8.72 -4.95
CA PHE A 669 12.86 9.49 -5.56
C PHE A 669 12.94 10.91 -5.07
N ALA A 670 14.08 11.28 -4.52
CA ALA A 670 14.40 12.66 -4.27
C ALA A 670 14.49 13.46 -5.58
N THR A 671 14.00 14.69 -5.57
CA THR A 671 14.23 15.64 -6.68
C THR A 671 15.69 16.10 -6.75
N ARG A 672 16.39 16.03 -5.62
CA ARG A 672 17.84 16.26 -5.49
C ARG A 672 18.33 15.58 -4.21
N THR A 673 19.52 15.02 -4.23
CA THR A 673 20.17 14.48 -3.02
C THR A 673 21.49 15.19 -2.77
N VAL A 674 21.78 15.46 -1.50
CA VAL A 674 23.08 15.97 -1.06
C VAL A 674 23.87 14.82 -0.46
N THR A 675 24.94 14.42 -1.14
CA THR A 675 25.90 13.40 -0.65
C THR A 675 26.72 13.93 0.52
N ALA A 676 27.38 13.04 1.27
CA ALA A 676 28.24 13.44 2.39
C ALA A 676 29.39 14.35 1.92
N LEU A 677 30.01 14.03 0.77
CA LEU A 677 31.05 14.85 0.17
C LEU A 677 30.51 16.24 -0.20
N GLU A 678 29.38 16.32 -0.89
CA GLU A 678 28.80 17.61 -1.30
C GLU A 678 28.48 18.48 -0.08
N GLY A 679 27.88 17.91 0.97
CA GLY A 679 27.62 18.63 2.22
C GLY A 679 28.91 19.17 2.85
N ILE A 680 29.95 18.32 2.95
CA ILE A 680 31.26 18.75 3.50
C ILE A 680 31.88 19.86 2.63
N GLN A 681 31.82 19.73 1.31
CA GLN A 681 32.40 20.71 0.37
C GLN A 681 31.66 22.04 0.38
N GLN A 682 30.36 22.07 0.72
CA GLN A 682 29.62 23.33 0.91
C GLN A 682 30.17 24.15 2.07
N LEU A 683 30.65 23.52 3.15
CA LEU A 683 31.22 24.19 4.32
C LEU A 683 32.75 24.30 4.29
N ALA A 684 33.41 23.40 3.58
CA ALA A 684 34.86 23.36 3.37
C ALA A 684 35.20 23.09 1.89
N PRO A 685 35.15 24.10 0.99
CA PRO A 685 35.33 23.92 -0.46
C PRO A 685 36.67 23.32 -0.89
N GLN A 686 37.68 23.33 -0.01
CA GLN A 686 39.01 22.76 -0.26
C GLN A 686 39.09 21.26 0.05
N ALA A 687 38.02 20.65 0.59
CA ALA A 687 38.00 19.23 0.92
C ALA A 687 38.12 18.37 -0.34
N ARG A 688 39.11 17.47 -0.36
CA ARG A 688 39.40 16.59 -1.51
C ARG A 688 38.87 15.20 -1.28
N PHE A 689 38.20 14.64 -2.28
CA PHE A 689 37.72 13.26 -2.24
C PHE A 689 38.81 12.28 -2.71
N ILE A 690 38.91 11.16 -2.01
CA ILE A 690 39.79 10.03 -2.31
C ILE A 690 38.98 8.75 -2.13
N ASN A 691 39.01 7.82 -3.08
CA ASN A 691 38.16 6.61 -3.01
C ASN A 691 38.41 5.77 -1.73
N GLY A 692 39.66 5.66 -1.28
CA GLY A 692 40.01 4.86 -0.11
C GLY A 692 39.93 3.36 -0.41
N CYS A 693 38.96 2.67 0.20
CA CYS A 693 38.65 1.25 -0.04
C CYS A 693 37.16 1.05 -0.33
N GLY A 694 36.79 -0.13 -0.84
CA GLY A 694 35.39 -0.53 -0.97
C GLY A 694 34.73 -0.85 0.37
N LEU A 695 33.44 -1.22 0.33
CA LEU A 695 32.67 -1.56 1.54
C LEU A 695 33.19 -2.85 2.20
N THR A 696 33.40 -3.93 1.44
CA THR A 696 33.84 -5.22 2.00
C THR A 696 35.27 -5.59 1.62
N ARG A 697 35.84 -4.99 0.58
CA ARG A 697 37.13 -5.38 -0.02
C ARG A 697 38.05 -4.17 -0.24
N ASN A 698 39.36 -4.40 -0.25
CA ASN A 698 40.34 -3.39 -0.67
C ASN A 698 40.43 -3.30 -2.20
N GLU A 699 39.29 -3.03 -2.81
CA GLU A 699 39.13 -2.87 -4.24
C GLU A 699 38.25 -1.63 -4.45
N VAL A 700 38.75 -0.68 -5.22
CA VAL A 700 37.99 0.49 -5.66
C VAL A 700 37.86 0.45 -7.16
N PHE A 701 36.68 0.80 -7.63
CA PHE A 701 36.42 0.91 -9.06
C PHE A 701 36.40 2.38 -9.41
N GLU A 702 37.35 2.79 -10.23
CA GLU A 702 37.37 4.13 -10.77
C GLU A 702 36.52 4.15 -12.03
N SER A 703 35.38 4.83 -11.97
CA SER A 703 34.54 4.99 -13.16
C SER A 703 35.27 5.82 -14.22
N ARG A 704 35.12 5.39 -15.47
CA ARG A 704 35.51 6.10 -16.70
C ARG A 704 34.27 6.69 -17.39
N PHE A 705 33.10 6.65 -16.76
CA PHE A 705 31.84 7.14 -17.33
C PHE A 705 31.91 8.63 -17.74
N GLY A 706 32.68 9.46 -17.02
CA GLY A 706 32.90 10.87 -17.39
C GLY A 706 33.60 11.08 -18.76
N GLN A 707 34.20 10.02 -19.30
CA GLN A 707 34.81 9.99 -20.63
C GLN A 707 33.80 9.62 -21.74
N LEU A 708 32.54 9.34 -21.39
CA LEU A 708 31.45 9.13 -22.34
C LEU A 708 30.92 10.46 -22.91
N ARG A 709 30.42 10.41 -24.15
CA ARG A 709 29.74 11.50 -24.85
C ARG A 709 28.45 10.97 -25.46
N ALA A 710 27.32 11.62 -25.16
CA ALA A 710 26.05 11.27 -25.77
C ALA A 710 26.07 11.61 -27.28
N PRO A 711 25.29 10.90 -28.13
CA PRO A 711 25.18 11.23 -29.54
C PRO A 711 24.78 12.69 -29.74
N LEU A 712 25.64 13.49 -30.40
CA LEU A 712 25.44 14.93 -30.65
C LEU A 712 25.26 15.80 -29.37
N GLY A 713 25.60 15.29 -28.18
CA GLY A 713 25.29 15.91 -26.88
C GLY A 713 26.50 16.13 -25.96
N PRO A 714 26.26 16.59 -24.71
CA PRO A 714 27.32 16.82 -23.71
C PRO A 714 27.87 15.49 -23.14
N LYS A 715 28.78 15.58 -22.16
CA LYS A 715 29.34 14.40 -21.47
C LYS A 715 28.24 13.50 -20.90
N GLY A 716 28.37 12.18 -21.07
CA GLY A 716 27.40 11.21 -20.56
C GLY A 716 26.88 10.21 -21.60
N MET A 717 25.74 9.59 -21.31
CA MET A 717 25.00 8.70 -22.21
C MET A 717 23.57 9.20 -22.39
N GLN A 718 23.02 9.04 -23.59
CA GLN A 718 21.59 9.25 -23.83
C GLN A 718 20.85 7.93 -23.64
N VAL A 719 19.67 7.97 -23.01
CA VAL A 719 18.80 6.80 -22.87
C VAL A 719 17.42 7.12 -23.42
N ALA A 720 16.94 6.29 -24.33
CA ALA A 720 15.57 6.32 -24.82
C ALA A 720 14.78 5.18 -24.16
N TYR A 721 13.64 5.50 -23.53
CA TYR A 721 12.74 4.52 -22.91
C TYR A 721 11.47 4.33 -23.73
N PHE A 722 10.98 3.09 -23.79
CA PHE A 722 9.76 2.71 -24.50
C PHE A 722 8.89 1.86 -23.58
N ASN A 723 7.60 2.16 -23.47
CA ASN A 723 6.63 1.33 -22.71
C ASN A 723 6.14 0.14 -23.55
N ASN A 724 7.09 -0.54 -24.19
CA ASN A 724 6.91 -1.78 -24.93
C ASN A 724 8.24 -2.55 -24.94
N THR A 725 8.20 -3.85 -25.21
CA THR A 725 9.37 -4.74 -25.12
C THR A 725 10.16 -4.81 -26.44
N GLU A 726 9.56 -4.29 -27.51
CA GLU A 726 10.07 -4.32 -28.88
C GLU A 726 11.03 -3.17 -29.18
N MET A 727 11.08 -2.15 -28.31
CA MET A 727 11.88 -0.94 -28.48
C MET A 727 11.52 -0.20 -29.78
N GLN A 728 10.22 -0.13 -30.08
CA GLN A 728 9.67 0.46 -31.30
C GLN A 728 8.81 1.70 -30.99
N GLY A 729 8.65 2.56 -32.02
CA GLY A 729 7.88 3.79 -31.94
C GLY A 729 8.67 4.98 -31.38
N MET A 730 7.95 6.03 -30.98
CA MET A 730 8.55 7.18 -30.30
C MET A 730 8.88 6.81 -28.84
N PRO A 731 10.07 7.13 -28.32
CA PRO A 731 10.38 6.96 -26.90
C PRO A 731 9.36 7.72 -26.04
N VAL A 732 8.94 7.12 -24.93
CA VAL A 732 8.06 7.74 -23.93
C VAL A 732 8.79 8.88 -23.23
N THR A 733 10.08 8.68 -22.95
CA THR A 733 10.96 9.73 -22.43
C THR A 733 12.40 9.44 -22.85
N THR A 734 13.20 10.51 -22.93
CA THR A 734 14.64 10.42 -23.15
C THR A 734 15.34 11.10 -22.00
N VAL A 735 16.27 10.40 -21.37
CA VAL A 735 17.08 10.95 -20.26
C VAL A 735 18.55 11.01 -20.65
N HIS A 736 19.27 11.93 -20.01
CA HIS A 736 20.71 12.09 -20.19
C HIS A 736 21.41 11.71 -18.89
N LEU A 737 22.20 10.65 -18.93
CA LEU A 737 22.95 10.13 -17.79
C LEU A 737 24.33 10.76 -17.76
N THR A 738 24.69 11.41 -16.66
CA THR A 738 26.02 11.99 -16.45
C THR A 738 26.90 11.17 -15.52
N SER A 739 26.37 10.08 -14.97
CA SER A 739 27.04 9.16 -14.03
C SER A 739 26.68 7.70 -14.34
N PRO A 740 27.47 6.73 -13.83
CA PRO A 740 27.14 5.30 -13.88
C PRO A 740 25.71 5.02 -13.40
N THR A 741 25.10 3.96 -13.92
CA THR A 741 23.72 3.62 -13.59
C THR A 741 23.59 2.35 -12.78
N MET A 742 22.62 2.36 -11.86
CA MET A 742 22.10 1.21 -11.14
C MET A 742 20.61 1.48 -10.89
N LEU A 743 19.78 1.04 -11.84
CA LEU A 743 18.34 1.26 -11.86
C LEU A 743 17.64 -0.05 -11.46
N SER A 744 16.59 0.01 -10.64
CA SER A 744 15.77 -1.16 -10.32
C SER A 744 14.38 -0.88 -9.73
N ASN A 745 13.34 -1.61 -10.18
CA ASN A 745 11.93 -1.33 -9.85
C ASN A 745 11.43 -1.87 -8.49
N GLY A 746 12.07 -2.87 -7.87
CA GLY A 746 11.51 -3.55 -6.69
C GLY A 746 12.22 -3.20 -5.38
N GLY A 747 12.89 -2.05 -5.30
CA GLY A 747 13.70 -1.76 -4.14
C GLY A 747 14.32 -0.37 -4.05
N ASN A 748 13.90 0.60 -4.89
CA ASN A 748 14.05 2.06 -4.70
C ASN A 748 13.86 2.89 -5.98
N THR A 749 13.70 2.32 -7.19
CA THR A 749 13.71 3.17 -8.40
C THR A 749 12.84 2.76 -9.64
N VAL A 750 11.91 3.62 -10.10
CA VAL A 750 11.43 3.71 -11.50
C VAL A 750 12.52 4.27 -12.45
N PHE A 751 12.71 3.67 -13.62
CA PHE A 751 13.84 4.00 -14.52
C PHE A 751 13.86 5.45 -15.01
N ALA A 752 12.68 6.02 -15.30
CA ALA A 752 12.47 7.44 -15.55
C ALA A 752 10.96 7.76 -15.38
N PRO A 753 10.58 9.02 -15.15
CA PRO A 753 9.17 9.43 -15.12
C PRO A 753 8.45 9.03 -16.42
N GLY A 754 7.27 8.42 -16.28
CA GLY A 754 6.45 7.95 -17.40
C GLY A 754 6.79 6.55 -17.92
N VAL A 755 7.90 5.94 -17.46
CA VAL A 755 8.26 4.56 -17.81
C VAL A 755 7.44 3.59 -16.95
N ASN A 756 6.90 2.53 -17.55
CA ASN A 756 6.19 1.48 -16.84
C ASN A 756 7.13 0.76 -15.85
N LEU A 757 6.56 0.18 -14.78
CA LEU A 757 7.31 -0.68 -13.86
C LEU A 757 7.69 -2.01 -14.51
N GLU A 758 6.83 -2.49 -15.42
CA GLU A 758 7.00 -3.74 -16.17
C GLU A 758 6.67 -3.52 -17.67
N HIS A 759 7.05 -4.45 -18.54
CA HIS A 759 6.84 -4.42 -19.99
C HIS A 759 7.38 -3.15 -20.67
N PHE A 760 8.65 -2.85 -20.46
CA PHE A 760 9.30 -1.69 -21.09
C PHE A 760 10.69 -2.05 -21.62
N SER A 761 11.27 -1.16 -22.43
CA SER A 761 12.63 -1.32 -22.95
C SER A 761 13.39 0.00 -22.93
N ALA A 762 14.71 -0.09 -22.96
CA ALA A 762 15.61 1.04 -22.93
C ALA A 762 16.78 0.85 -23.91
N ARG A 763 17.15 1.91 -24.62
CA ARG A 763 18.40 1.98 -25.40
C ARG A 763 19.30 3.07 -24.86
N LEU A 764 20.51 2.69 -24.48
CA LEU A 764 21.54 3.62 -24.04
C LEU A 764 22.59 3.74 -25.15
N ASP A 765 22.91 4.96 -25.55
CA ASP A 765 23.90 5.24 -26.59
C ASP A 765 24.93 6.27 -26.10
N ALA A 766 26.20 6.01 -26.38
CA ALA A 766 27.31 6.96 -26.17
C ALA A 766 28.55 6.62 -27.00
N THR A 767 29.53 7.53 -26.99
CA THR A 767 30.91 7.28 -27.44
C THR A 767 31.85 7.39 -26.25
N PHE A 768 32.62 6.34 -25.98
CA PHE A 768 33.70 6.31 -24.99
C PHE A 768 35.02 6.74 -25.64
N ILE A 769 35.71 7.70 -25.02
CA ILE A 769 36.98 8.25 -25.50
C ILE A 769 38.01 8.18 -24.35
N PRO A 770 38.84 7.11 -24.27
CA PRO A 770 39.81 6.93 -23.20
C PRO A 770 40.88 8.02 -23.20
N GLU A 771 41.35 8.42 -22.02
CA GLU A 771 42.42 9.43 -21.91
C GLU A 771 43.83 8.83 -22.03
N LYS A 772 43.97 7.54 -21.71
CA LYS A 772 45.23 6.78 -21.72
C LYS A 772 44.99 5.35 -22.19
N ASP A 773 46.09 4.67 -22.50
CA ASP A 773 46.08 3.23 -22.72
C ASP A 773 45.83 2.51 -21.38
N GLU A 774 44.77 1.74 -21.28
CA GLU A 774 44.45 0.95 -20.09
C GLU A 774 43.55 -0.25 -20.41
N THR A 775 43.39 -1.16 -19.44
CA THR A 775 42.33 -2.17 -19.48
C THR A 775 41.15 -1.66 -18.65
N VAL A 776 39.99 -1.61 -19.28
CA VAL A 776 38.72 -1.25 -18.65
C VAL A 776 37.83 -2.47 -18.54
N ILE A 777 36.95 -2.45 -17.55
CA ILE A 777 35.91 -3.45 -17.30
C ILE A 777 34.58 -2.80 -17.60
N PHE A 778 33.86 -3.31 -18.60
CA PHE A 778 32.45 -3.00 -18.79
C PHE A 778 31.64 -3.85 -17.82
N ASN A 779 31.10 -3.22 -16.79
CA ASN A 779 30.20 -3.85 -15.85
C ASN A 779 28.77 -3.61 -16.31
N ILE A 780 28.03 -4.70 -16.54
CA ILE A 780 26.63 -4.64 -16.95
C ILE A 780 25.80 -5.63 -16.15
N ALA A 781 24.61 -5.20 -15.72
CA ALA A 781 23.64 -6.07 -15.07
C ALA A 781 22.25 -5.85 -15.66
N GLY A 782 21.51 -6.94 -15.85
CA GLY A 782 20.12 -6.95 -16.30
C GLY A 782 19.37 -8.13 -15.70
N ASP A 783 18.13 -7.95 -15.24
CA ASP A 783 17.23 -9.03 -14.83
C ASP A 783 16.76 -9.88 -16.01
N ASP A 784 16.15 -9.26 -17.01
CA ASP A 784 15.53 -9.97 -18.11
C ASP A 784 16.45 -10.07 -19.32
N LYS A 785 16.45 -9.06 -20.20
CA LYS A 785 17.31 -9.04 -21.38
C LYS A 785 18.19 -7.81 -21.36
N VAL A 786 19.49 -8.01 -21.50
CA VAL A 786 20.48 -6.95 -21.65
C VAL A 786 21.58 -7.36 -22.62
N ARG A 787 22.00 -6.43 -23.48
CA ARG A 787 23.19 -6.64 -24.32
C ARG A 787 24.05 -5.40 -24.37
N LEU A 788 25.37 -5.62 -24.39
CA LEU A 788 26.38 -4.60 -24.59
C LEU A 788 26.96 -4.75 -26.00
N ILE A 789 26.94 -3.66 -26.76
CA ILE A 789 27.46 -3.58 -28.11
C ILE A 789 28.54 -2.49 -28.14
N VAL A 790 29.73 -2.83 -28.61
CA VAL A 790 30.87 -1.91 -28.75
C VAL A 790 31.31 -1.90 -30.20
N ASN A 791 31.29 -0.74 -30.86
CA ASN A 791 31.62 -0.57 -32.29
C ASN A 791 30.82 -1.49 -33.25
N GLY A 792 29.63 -1.93 -32.84
CA GLY A 792 28.79 -2.87 -33.59
C GLY A 792 28.95 -4.33 -33.17
N ASP A 793 30.02 -4.67 -32.45
CA ASP A 793 30.26 -6.02 -31.95
C ASP A 793 29.52 -6.23 -30.62
N THR A 794 28.73 -7.30 -30.51
CA THR A 794 28.03 -7.64 -29.27
C THR A 794 28.99 -8.35 -28.32
N LEU A 795 29.41 -7.67 -27.25
CA LEU A 795 30.35 -8.20 -26.26
C LEU A 795 29.66 -8.95 -25.12
N VAL A 796 28.45 -8.52 -24.74
CA VAL A 796 27.59 -9.22 -23.77
C VAL A 796 26.24 -9.43 -24.41
N ASN A 797 25.71 -10.66 -24.36
CA ASN A 797 24.42 -11.00 -24.96
C ASN A 797 23.57 -11.85 -24.01
N ILE A 798 22.89 -11.19 -23.08
CA ILE A 798 21.93 -11.81 -22.17
C ILE A 798 20.55 -11.55 -22.76
N TRP A 799 20.12 -12.35 -23.76
CA TRP A 799 18.89 -12.07 -24.52
C TRP A 799 17.78 -13.11 -24.34
N LYS A 800 17.79 -13.77 -23.18
CA LYS A 800 16.74 -14.70 -22.74
C LYS A 800 16.25 -14.24 -21.39
N VAL A 801 14.92 -14.11 -21.25
CA VAL A 801 14.28 -13.84 -19.97
C VAL A 801 14.70 -14.89 -18.96
N ARG A 802 15.19 -14.43 -17.82
CA ARG A 802 15.40 -15.24 -16.64
C ARG A 802 14.90 -14.43 -15.46
N ASN A 803 14.13 -15.01 -14.55
CA ASN A 803 13.60 -14.32 -13.36
C ASN A 803 14.73 -14.09 -12.31
N ARG A 804 15.89 -13.59 -12.75
CA ARG A 804 17.04 -13.26 -11.93
C ARG A 804 17.99 -12.29 -12.63
N ILE A 805 18.48 -11.30 -11.87
CA ILE A 805 19.62 -10.45 -12.25
C ILE A 805 20.79 -11.31 -12.75
N GLN A 806 21.18 -11.06 -13.98
CA GLN A 806 22.37 -11.57 -14.63
C GLN A 806 23.38 -10.43 -14.68
N THR A 807 24.56 -10.64 -14.10
CA THR A 807 25.69 -9.71 -14.21
C THR A 807 26.70 -10.25 -15.21
N ALA A 808 27.27 -9.37 -16.01
CA ALA A 808 28.42 -9.68 -16.85
C ALA A 808 29.50 -8.59 -16.66
N GLN A 809 30.74 -9.04 -16.68
CA GLN A 809 31.90 -8.17 -16.75
C GLN A 809 32.64 -8.50 -18.03
N GLN A 810 32.95 -7.49 -18.84
CA GLN A 810 33.78 -7.67 -20.02
C GLN A 810 35.01 -6.78 -19.92
N GLU A 811 36.19 -7.39 -19.89
CA GLU A 811 37.44 -6.66 -19.99
C GLU A 811 37.75 -6.30 -21.45
N MET A 812 38.30 -5.11 -21.66
CA MET A 812 38.75 -4.64 -22.95
C MET A 812 39.97 -3.73 -22.79
N ALA A 813 41.02 -4.00 -23.56
CA ALA A 813 42.13 -3.06 -23.72
C ALA A 813 41.68 -1.90 -24.60
N VAL A 814 41.89 -0.67 -24.14
CA VAL A 814 41.52 0.55 -24.86
C VAL A 814 42.73 1.44 -25.09
N LYS A 815 42.68 2.22 -26.17
CA LYS A 815 43.76 3.12 -26.59
C LYS A 815 43.38 4.57 -26.36
N ALA A 816 44.34 5.35 -25.90
CA ALA A 816 44.17 6.78 -25.66
C ALA A 816 43.59 7.47 -26.91
N ARG A 817 42.56 8.29 -26.70
CA ARG A 817 41.87 9.12 -27.71
C ARG A 817 41.14 8.35 -28.82
N GLN A 818 41.10 7.02 -28.78
CA GLN A 818 40.32 6.24 -29.73
C GLN A 818 38.82 6.31 -29.38
N HIS A 819 37.96 6.34 -30.40
CA HIS A 819 36.51 6.42 -30.21
C HIS A 819 35.91 5.01 -30.21
N TYR A 820 35.15 4.69 -29.16
CA TYR A 820 34.41 3.44 -29.04
C TYR A 820 32.92 3.75 -28.91
N ARG A 821 32.10 3.39 -29.90
CA ARG A 821 30.65 3.53 -29.80
C ARG A 821 30.13 2.47 -28.85
N ILE A 822 29.46 2.90 -27.78
CA ILE A 822 28.84 2.04 -26.78
C ILE A 822 27.33 2.11 -26.97
N GLN A 823 26.70 0.95 -27.17
CA GLN A 823 25.26 0.80 -27.18
C GLN A 823 24.85 -0.29 -26.19
N ILE A 824 23.81 -0.04 -25.41
CA ILE A 824 23.19 -1.04 -24.54
C ILE A 824 21.71 -1.09 -24.86
N ASP A 825 21.22 -2.29 -25.12
CA ASP A 825 19.79 -2.52 -25.21
C ASP A 825 19.35 -3.33 -24.00
N TYR A 826 18.27 -2.89 -23.37
CA TYR A 826 17.64 -3.52 -22.23
C TYR A 826 16.15 -3.71 -22.49
N VAL A 827 15.62 -4.88 -22.12
CA VAL A 827 14.19 -5.19 -22.18
C VAL A 827 13.79 -5.80 -20.85
N GLN A 828 12.74 -5.26 -20.27
CA GLN A 828 12.05 -5.79 -19.11
C GLN A 828 10.70 -6.35 -19.57
N GLU A 829 10.42 -7.59 -19.20
CA GLU A 829 9.16 -8.28 -19.48
C GLU A 829 8.27 -8.37 -18.26
N SER A 830 8.74 -8.85 -17.11
CA SER A 830 7.88 -9.06 -15.92
C SER A 830 8.70 -9.06 -14.63
N ASP A 831 8.05 -8.97 -13.46
CA ASP A 831 8.71 -9.02 -12.15
C ASP A 831 9.68 -7.82 -11.89
N TYR A 832 10.92 -8.09 -11.46
CA TYR A 832 11.88 -7.12 -10.93
C TYR A 832 12.84 -6.60 -12.00
N ALA A 833 12.60 -5.40 -12.53
CA ALA A 833 13.51 -4.67 -13.42
C ALA A 833 14.85 -4.33 -12.73
N THR A 834 15.98 -4.56 -13.40
CA THR A 834 17.30 -4.03 -13.02
C THR A 834 18.11 -3.70 -14.26
N LEU A 835 18.74 -2.52 -14.29
CA LEU A 835 19.77 -2.20 -15.27
C LEU A 835 20.91 -1.46 -14.58
N ALA A 836 22.11 -2.03 -14.65
CA ALA A 836 23.32 -1.34 -14.21
C ALA A 836 24.35 -1.30 -15.33
N PHE A 837 25.04 -0.17 -15.46
CA PHE A 837 26.15 -0.03 -16.39
C PHE A 837 27.22 0.95 -15.90
N ASP A 838 28.48 0.53 -16.00
CA ASP A 838 29.65 1.40 -15.88
C ASP A 838 30.83 0.86 -16.72
N ILE A 839 31.76 1.75 -17.07
CA ILE A 839 33.09 1.41 -17.58
C ILE A 839 34.05 1.73 -16.45
N GLN A 840 34.70 0.72 -15.89
CA GLN A 840 35.51 0.87 -14.68
C GLN A 840 36.94 0.44 -14.89
N HIS A 841 37.85 1.07 -14.16
CA HIS A 841 39.18 0.54 -13.93
C HIS A 841 39.26 0.06 -12.48
N LYS A 842 39.56 -1.22 -12.29
CA LYS A 842 39.71 -1.82 -10.96
C LYS A 842 41.10 -1.49 -10.41
N VAL A 843 41.13 -0.89 -9.22
CA VAL A 843 42.37 -0.54 -8.50
C VAL A 843 42.33 -1.15 -7.11
N ALA A 844 43.45 -1.72 -6.67
CA ALA A 844 43.69 -2.10 -5.28
C ALA A 844 44.76 -1.15 -4.72
N PRO A 845 44.37 -0.02 -4.12
CA PRO A 845 45.33 1.01 -3.74
C PRO A 845 46.18 0.52 -2.57
N THR A 846 47.49 0.72 -2.69
CA THR A 846 48.43 0.46 -1.59
C THR A 846 48.35 1.57 -0.54
N HIS A 847 48.75 1.26 0.69
CA HIS A 847 48.82 2.28 1.76
C HIS A 847 49.65 3.49 1.36
N GLN A 848 50.78 3.28 0.67
CA GLN A 848 51.64 4.37 0.21
C GLN A 848 50.96 5.26 -0.83
N GLN A 849 50.20 4.67 -1.77
CA GLN A 849 49.43 5.44 -2.75
C GLN A 849 48.30 6.25 -2.08
N LEU A 850 47.59 5.66 -1.12
CA LEU A 850 46.54 6.38 -0.37
C LEU A 850 47.13 7.56 0.42
N LEU A 851 48.22 7.34 1.16
CA LEU A 851 48.88 8.41 1.92
C LEU A 851 49.43 9.51 1.00
N ALA A 852 49.96 9.15 -0.18
CA ALA A 852 50.40 10.13 -1.16
C ALA A 852 49.23 10.97 -1.71
N GLN A 853 48.07 10.36 -1.96
CA GLN A 853 46.85 11.08 -2.38
C GLN A 853 46.30 12.00 -1.29
N ILE A 854 46.35 11.57 -0.01
CA ILE A 854 45.95 12.38 1.14
C ILE A 854 46.85 13.61 1.29
N GLY A 855 48.14 13.45 1.01
CA GLY A 855 49.12 14.53 1.05
C GLY A 855 49.22 15.18 2.44
N ASP A 856 49.17 16.51 2.46
CA ASP A 856 49.33 17.35 3.64
C ASP A 856 48.04 17.54 4.45
N ALA A 857 46.93 16.90 4.07
CA ALA A 857 45.71 16.91 4.89
C ALA A 857 45.98 16.20 6.23
N GLU A 858 45.87 16.93 7.33
CA GLU A 858 46.05 16.39 8.69
C GLU A 858 44.80 15.65 9.18
N THR A 859 43.62 16.08 8.71
CA THR A 859 42.33 15.51 9.08
C THR A 859 41.76 14.68 7.93
N VAL A 860 41.36 13.45 8.25
CA VAL A 860 40.69 12.54 7.34
C VAL A 860 39.28 12.29 7.85
N VAL A 861 38.28 12.61 7.03
CA VAL A 861 36.89 12.21 7.26
C VAL A 861 36.62 10.95 6.42
N PHE A 862 36.61 9.79 7.05
CA PHE A 862 36.32 8.51 6.41
C PHE A 862 34.82 8.23 6.51
N VAL A 863 34.11 8.33 5.38
CA VAL A 863 32.68 8.03 5.24
C VAL A 863 32.52 6.59 4.75
N GLY A 864 32.22 5.69 5.68
CA GLY A 864 32.19 4.24 5.46
C GLY A 864 31.02 3.58 6.16
N GLY A 865 31.23 2.37 6.69
CA GLY A 865 30.18 1.51 7.24
C GLY A 865 29.72 0.47 6.21
N ILE A 866 28.41 0.31 6.07
CA ILE A 866 27.79 -0.58 5.08
C ILE A 866 26.86 0.23 4.16
N SER A 867 25.89 -0.41 3.51
CA SER A 867 25.01 0.22 2.54
C SER A 867 23.71 -0.59 2.44
N PRO A 868 22.59 0.01 1.99
CA PRO A 868 21.38 -0.74 1.64
C PRO A 868 21.60 -1.78 0.53
N LYS A 869 22.78 -1.79 -0.11
CA LYS A 869 23.23 -2.83 -1.06
C LYS A 869 23.70 -4.12 -0.36
N LEU A 870 23.98 -4.08 0.94
CA LEU A 870 24.50 -5.21 1.73
C LEU A 870 23.52 -5.70 2.79
N GLU A 871 22.66 -4.82 3.31
CA GLU A 871 21.62 -5.17 4.29
C GLU A 871 20.22 -4.81 3.77
N GLY A 872 19.26 -5.72 3.96
CA GLY A 872 17.89 -5.54 3.53
C GLY A 872 17.13 -6.86 3.40
N GLU A 873 15.92 -6.77 2.86
CA GLU A 873 14.99 -7.88 2.69
C GLU A 873 15.40 -8.84 1.56
N GLU A 874 15.47 -10.14 1.87
CA GLU A 874 15.67 -11.25 0.93
C GLU A 874 16.65 -10.97 -0.22
N MET A 875 17.78 -10.34 0.10
CA MET A 875 18.68 -9.83 -0.91
C MET A 875 19.54 -10.95 -1.51
N ARG A 876 20.04 -10.73 -2.73
CA ARG A 876 21.00 -11.65 -3.38
C ARG A 876 22.44 -11.26 -3.09
N VAL A 877 22.75 -11.02 -1.82
CA VAL A 877 24.09 -10.64 -1.34
C VAL A 877 24.88 -11.88 -0.92
N ASN A 878 26.08 -12.01 -1.47
CA ASN A 878 27.05 -13.07 -1.16
C ASN A 878 28.46 -12.47 -1.00
N GLU A 879 28.59 -11.52 -0.07
CA GLU A 879 29.85 -10.89 0.31
C GLU A 879 30.32 -11.43 1.67
N GLU A 880 31.63 -11.34 1.94
CA GLU A 880 32.17 -11.72 3.25
C GLU A 880 31.47 -10.94 4.36
N GLY A 881 30.95 -11.66 5.35
CA GLY A 881 30.17 -11.07 6.44
C GLY A 881 28.67 -10.97 6.22
N PHE A 882 28.14 -11.44 5.08
CA PHE A 882 26.72 -11.32 4.72
C PHE A 882 26.14 -12.61 4.14
N LYS A 883 24.84 -12.82 4.34
CA LYS A 883 24.05 -13.92 3.77
C LYS A 883 22.63 -13.43 3.53
N GLY A 884 22.26 -13.22 2.26
CA GLY A 884 20.86 -12.95 1.94
C GLY A 884 20.33 -11.58 2.39
N GLY A 885 21.22 -10.61 2.62
CA GLY A 885 20.88 -9.32 3.25
C GLY A 885 21.01 -9.31 4.77
N ASP A 886 21.08 -10.47 5.43
CA ASP A 886 21.50 -10.56 6.82
C ASP A 886 23.03 -10.51 6.94
N ARG A 887 23.52 -10.18 8.13
CA ARG A 887 24.93 -10.25 8.49
C ARG A 887 25.26 -11.60 9.13
N THR A 888 26.44 -12.13 8.85
CA THR A 888 26.97 -13.31 9.54
C THR A 888 27.83 -12.93 10.75
N ASN A 889 28.38 -11.70 10.75
CA ASN A 889 29.09 -11.08 11.86
C ASN A 889 28.82 -9.56 11.87
N ILE A 890 28.96 -8.91 13.02
CA ILE A 890 28.56 -7.50 13.22
C ILE A 890 29.72 -6.52 13.20
N GLU A 891 30.94 -7.01 13.09
CA GLU A 891 32.17 -6.24 12.98
C GLU A 891 32.19 -5.35 11.74
N LEU A 892 32.85 -4.19 11.83
CA LEU A 892 33.15 -3.40 10.63
C LEU A 892 33.94 -4.25 9.62
N PRO A 893 33.60 -4.23 8.31
CA PRO A 893 34.31 -5.00 7.31
C PRO A 893 35.82 -4.75 7.32
N LYS A 894 36.59 -5.83 7.17
CA LYS A 894 38.04 -5.85 7.37
C LYS A 894 38.79 -4.79 6.56
N ALA A 895 38.44 -4.59 5.29
CA ALA A 895 39.11 -3.62 4.42
C ALA A 895 39.06 -2.18 4.96
N GLN A 896 37.93 -1.79 5.55
CA GLN A 896 37.75 -0.47 6.14
C GLN A 896 38.53 -0.35 7.46
N ARG A 897 38.48 -1.38 8.32
CA ARG A 897 39.27 -1.43 9.56
C ARG A 897 40.77 -1.26 9.31
N GLU A 898 41.31 -1.98 8.33
CA GLU A 898 42.72 -1.90 7.97
C GLU A 898 43.09 -0.50 7.45
N THR A 899 42.20 0.11 6.66
CA THR A 899 42.38 1.48 6.16
C THR A 899 42.38 2.49 7.32
N LEU A 900 41.42 2.42 8.24
CA LEU A 900 41.36 3.31 9.41
C LEU A 900 42.59 3.16 10.31
N ALA A 901 43.04 1.92 10.59
CA ALA A 901 44.24 1.66 11.36
C ALA A 901 45.51 2.21 10.69
N MET A 902 45.59 2.11 9.36
CA MET A 902 46.69 2.67 8.57
C MET A 902 46.73 4.20 8.67
N LEU A 903 45.58 4.87 8.55
CA LEU A 903 45.48 6.33 8.67
C LEU A 903 45.94 6.81 10.05
N HIS A 904 45.47 6.13 11.10
CA HIS A 904 45.88 6.40 12.48
C HIS A 904 47.39 6.24 12.67
N LYS A 905 47.97 5.13 12.20
CA LYS A 905 49.41 4.86 12.28
C LYS A 905 50.25 5.90 11.53
N ALA A 906 49.69 6.50 10.46
CA ALA A 906 50.32 7.59 9.72
C ALA A 906 50.20 8.96 10.42
N GLY A 907 49.65 9.03 11.64
CA GLY A 907 49.51 10.26 12.41
C GLY A 907 48.39 11.17 11.91
N LYS A 908 47.48 10.67 11.07
CA LYS A 908 46.31 11.43 10.63
C LYS A 908 45.29 11.48 11.77
N ARG A 909 44.59 12.60 11.87
CA ARG A 909 43.41 12.75 12.70
C ARG A 909 42.23 12.13 11.97
N VAL A 910 41.69 11.03 12.50
CA VAL A 910 40.70 10.21 11.79
C VAL A 910 39.32 10.42 12.39
N ILE A 911 38.39 10.91 11.57
CA ILE A 911 36.97 11.01 11.88
C ILE A 911 36.26 9.93 11.07
N PHE A 912 35.68 8.94 11.74
CA PHE A 912 34.90 7.91 11.09
C PHE A 912 33.41 8.26 11.10
N VAL A 913 32.81 8.36 9.92
CA VAL A 913 31.38 8.49 9.73
C VAL A 913 30.84 7.13 9.31
N ASN A 914 30.12 6.48 10.22
CA ASN A 914 29.50 5.18 10.00
C ASN A 914 28.10 5.34 9.39
N CYS A 915 27.96 5.01 8.11
CA CYS A 915 26.68 4.85 7.45
C CYS A 915 26.27 3.38 7.51
N SER A 916 25.25 3.07 8.31
CA SER A 916 24.70 1.73 8.47
C SER A 916 23.27 1.84 8.98
N GLY A 917 22.39 0.94 8.55
CA GLY A 917 21.01 0.88 9.01
C GLY A 917 20.85 0.25 10.39
N SER A 918 21.92 -0.35 10.94
CA SER A 918 21.90 -1.06 12.22
C SER A 918 23.26 -1.09 12.92
N ALA A 919 23.35 -1.69 14.11
CA ALA A 919 24.54 -1.61 14.98
C ALA A 919 25.77 -2.29 14.39
N ILE A 920 26.93 -1.61 14.37
CA ILE A 920 28.23 -2.17 13.95
C ILE A 920 29.15 -2.26 15.17
N ALA A 921 29.85 -3.39 15.34
CA ALA A 921 30.89 -3.52 16.35
C ALA A 921 32.15 -2.78 15.91
N LEU A 922 32.55 -1.79 16.71
CA LEU A 922 33.59 -0.79 16.40
C LEU A 922 34.75 -0.76 17.41
N VAL A 923 35.05 -1.89 18.06
CA VAL A 923 36.06 -1.94 19.13
C VAL A 923 37.45 -1.50 18.65
N PRO A 924 38.03 -2.04 17.56
CA PRO A 924 39.30 -1.55 17.03
C PRO A 924 39.25 -0.07 16.64
N GLU A 925 38.11 0.38 16.12
CA GLU A 925 37.92 1.73 15.62
C GLU A 925 37.85 2.77 16.73
N LEU A 926 37.52 2.37 17.98
CA LEU A 926 37.68 3.24 19.14
C LEU A 926 39.13 3.72 19.28
N GLU A 927 40.12 2.88 18.95
CA GLU A 927 41.54 3.25 19.04
C GLU A 927 42.00 4.02 17.81
N SER A 928 41.62 3.58 16.61
CA SER A 928 42.09 4.18 15.36
C SER A 928 41.42 5.51 15.00
N CYS A 929 40.28 5.86 15.62
CA CYS A 929 39.52 7.06 15.29
C CYS A 929 39.51 8.07 16.44
N ASP A 930 39.74 9.35 16.13
CA ASP A 930 39.59 10.44 17.10
C ASP A 930 38.11 10.77 17.34
N ALA A 931 37.27 10.65 16.32
CA ALA A 931 35.82 10.74 16.45
C ALA A 931 35.10 9.67 15.65
N ILE A 932 33.92 9.28 16.14
CA ILE A 932 33.02 8.34 15.48
C ILE A 932 31.61 8.96 15.48
N VAL A 933 31.02 9.07 14.30
CA VAL A 933 29.67 9.59 14.07
C VAL A 933 28.82 8.50 13.42
N GLN A 934 27.70 8.14 14.03
CA GLN A 934 26.69 7.30 13.38
C GLN A 934 25.76 8.19 12.55
N ALA A 935 25.84 8.06 11.23
CA ALA A 935 25.09 8.88 10.28
C ALA A 935 23.86 8.17 9.70
N TRP A 936 23.73 6.85 9.89
CA TRP A 936 22.64 6.05 9.33
C TRP A 936 22.52 6.19 7.80
N TYR A 937 21.31 5.98 7.26
CA TYR A 937 20.91 6.42 5.92
C TYR A 937 20.06 7.69 6.06
N GLY A 938 20.64 8.83 5.68
CA GLY A 938 20.20 10.15 6.14
C GLY A 938 19.11 10.85 5.33
N GLY A 939 18.54 10.21 4.31
CA GLY A 939 17.55 10.82 3.41
C GLY A 939 18.16 11.86 2.47
N GLU A 940 17.31 12.57 1.73
CA GLU A 940 17.74 13.42 0.61
C GLU A 940 18.65 14.59 1.00
N LEU A 941 18.56 15.06 2.26
CA LEU A 941 19.41 16.12 2.82
C LEU A 941 20.37 15.61 3.92
N GLY A 942 20.57 14.30 4.02
CA GLY A 942 21.45 13.68 5.01
C GLY A 942 22.91 14.15 4.95
N GLY A 943 23.45 14.39 3.75
CA GLY A 943 24.79 14.91 3.58
C GLY A 943 24.96 16.35 4.11
N GLN A 944 23.94 17.19 3.96
CA GLN A 944 23.93 18.53 4.55
C GLN A 944 23.88 18.46 6.08
N ALA A 945 22.98 17.66 6.65
CA ALA A 945 22.88 17.47 8.10
C ALA A 945 24.20 16.95 8.71
N LEU A 946 24.85 16.00 8.03
CA LEU A 946 26.16 15.48 8.43
C LEU A 946 27.21 16.60 8.48
N ALA A 947 27.29 17.42 7.45
CA ALA A 947 28.24 18.53 7.41
C ALA A 947 27.97 19.54 8.54
N GLU A 948 26.72 19.92 8.76
CA GLU A 948 26.36 20.84 9.83
C GLU A 948 26.73 20.29 11.22
N VAL A 949 26.60 18.97 11.45
CA VAL A 949 27.12 18.32 12.66
C VAL A 949 28.65 18.38 12.70
N LEU A 950 29.34 17.95 11.65
CA LEU A 950 30.81 17.90 11.63
C LEU A 950 31.46 19.27 11.87
N PHE A 951 30.88 20.35 11.36
CA PHE A 951 31.39 21.71 11.51
C PHE A 951 30.74 22.50 12.66
N GLY A 952 29.80 21.89 13.39
CA GLY A 952 29.19 22.49 14.59
C GLY A 952 28.17 23.60 14.32
N ASP A 953 27.67 23.68 13.08
CA ASP A 953 26.49 24.49 12.74
C ASP A 953 25.21 23.85 13.35
N TYR A 954 25.24 22.54 13.64
CA TYR A 954 24.28 21.83 14.48
C TYR A 954 24.98 21.08 15.62
N ASN A 955 24.44 21.16 16.85
CA ASN A 955 24.93 20.39 18.00
C ASN A 955 24.25 19.01 18.01
N PRO A 956 24.97 17.89 17.83
CA PRO A 956 24.37 16.56 17.75
C PRO A 956 23.56 16.23 19.00
N SER A 957 22.38 15.67 18.77
CA SER A 957 21.39 15.37 19.80
C SER A 957 20.79 13.96 19.69
N GLY A 958 21.12 13.22 18.63
CA GLY A 958 20.59 11.87 18.41
C GLY A 958 21.02 10.91 19.52
N LYS A 959 20.18 9.92 19.80
CA LYS A 959 20.39 8.88 20.81
C LYS A 959 20.15 7.50 20.20
N LEU A 960 21.02 6.54 20.47
CA LEU A 960 20.90 5.20 19.90
C LEU A 960 19.57 4.52 20.28
N PRO A 961 18.73 4.10 19.33
CA PRO A 961 17.52 3.30 19.61
C PRO A 961 17.84 1.80 19.76
N ILE A 962 19.12 1.42 19.73
CA ILE A 962 19.63 0.04 19.74
C ILE A 962 20.94 -0.05 20.54
N THR A 963 21.24 -1.23 21.09
CA THR A 963 22.49 -1.52 21.76
C THR A 963 23.58 -1.90 20.75
N PHE A 964 24.75 -1.28 20.85
CA PHE A 964 25.93 -1.69 20.09
C PHE A 964 26.74 -2.67 20.92
N TYR A 965 26.92 -3.88 20.40
CA TYR A 965 27.73 -4.92 21.01
C TYR A 965 29.20 -4.74 20.63
N ARG A 966 30.09 -5.31 21.43
CA ARG A 966 31.55 -5.23 21.23
C ARG A 966 32.03 -6.15 20.11
N ASN A 967 31.38 -7.30 19.92
CA ASN A 967 31.67 -8.28 18.88
C ASN A 967 30.50 -9.27 18.74
N THR A 968 30.57 -10.10 17.70
CA THR A 968 29.55 -11.12 17.40
C THR A 968 29.46 -12.19 18.49
N ASP A 969 30.56 -12.52 19.17
CA ASP A 969 30.63 -13.59 20.19
C ASP A 969 29.80 -13.28 21.45
N GLN A 970 29.39 -12.02 21.64
CA GLN A 970 28.47 -11.62 22.71
C GLN A 970 27.01 -12.04 22.44
N LEU A 971 26.68 -12.49 21.22
CA LEU A 971 25.32 -12.79 20.79
C LEU A 971 25.04 -14.29 20.83
N PRO A 972 23.84 -14.71 21.29
CA PRO A 972 23.32 -16.05 21.08
C PRO A 972 23.22 -16.45 19.60
N ASP A 973 22.81 -17.70 19.35
CA ASP A 973 22.45 -18.15 18.01
C ASP A 973 21.37 -17.22 17.40
N PHE A 974 21.46 -16.99 16.09
CA PHE A 974 20.54 -16.07 15.41
C PHE A 974 19.11 -16.62 15.38
N LEU A 975 18.95 -17.94 15.35
CA LEU A 975 17.65 -18.63 15.38
C LEU A 975 17.06 -18.77 16.79
N ASP A 976 17.80 -18.43 17.85
CA ASP A 976 17.27 -18.39 19.22
C ASP A 976 16.42 -17.13 19.43
N TYR A 977 15.11 -17.27 19.30
CA TYR A 977 14.13 -16.19 19.42
C TYR A 977 13.82 -15.75 20.85
N THR A 978 14.47 -16.33 21.87
CA THR A 978 14.35 -15.82 23.24
C THR A 978 15.06 -14.47 23.37
N MET A 979 14.63 -13.66 24.33
CA MET A 979 15.27 -12.38 24.64
C MET A 979 16.51 -12.53 25.52
N LYS A 980 16.88 -13.76 25.92
CA LYS A 980 18.03 -14.01 26.79
C LYS A 980 19.31 -13.45 26.18
N ASN A 981 20.03 -12.63 26.96
CA ASN A 981 21.28 -12.00 26.53
C ASN A 981 21.14 -11.15 25.24
N ARG A 982 19.96 -10.56 25.03
CA ARG A 982 19.66 -9.64 23.93
C ARG A 982 19.24 -8.27 24.45
N THR A 983 19.58 -7.23 23.69
CA THR A 983 19.17 -5.82 23.91
C THR A 983 19.61 -5.28 25.27
N TYR A 984 19.45 -3.98 25.52
CA TYR A 984 19.73 -3.41 26.83
C TYR A 984 18.89 -4.02 27.97
N ARG A 985 17.77 -4.68 27.63
CA ARG A 985 16.83 -5.27 28.58
C ARG A 985 17.36 -6.54 29.22
N TYR A 986 18.11 -7.37 28.49
CA TYR A 986 18.53 -8.69 28.99
C TYR A 986 20.00 -9.01 28.74
N PHE A 987 20.73 -8.15 28.03
CA PHE A 987 22.16 -8.31 27.82
C PHE A 987 22.94 -8.08 29.12
N THR A 988 23.67 -9.10 29.58
CA THR A 988 24.45 -9.04 30.84
C THR A 988 25.92 -8.70 30.61
N GLY A 989 26.37 -8.64 29.35
CA GLY A 989 27.72 -8.23 29.01
C GLY A 989 27.91 -6.71 29.02
N GLU A 990 29.11 -6.26 28.68
CA GLU A 990 29.41 -4.85 28.50
C GLU A 990 29.07 -4.41 27.07
N ALA A 991 28.15 -3.46 26.93
CA ALA A 991 27.81 -2.85 25.65
C ALA A 991 28.95 -1.93 25.19
N LEU A 992 29.24 -1.93 23.89
CA LEU A 992 30.17 -0.97 23.28
C LEU A 992 29.60 0.45 23.36
N PHE A 993 28.36 0.61 22.89
CA PHE A 993 27.54 1.79 23.11
C PHE A 993 26.15 1.35 23.59
N PRO A 994 25.70 1.83 24.77
CA PRO A 994 24.45 1.38 25.37
C PRO A 994 23.24 2.01 24.66
N PHE A 995 22.07 1.37 24.74
CA PHE A 995 20.81 1.96 24.30
C PHE A 995 20.60 3.36 24.91
N GLY A 996 20.09 4.28 24.10
CA GLY A 996 19.87 5.67 24.46
C GLY A 996 21.15 6.52 24.52
N PHE A 997 22.33 6.00 24.14
CA PHE A 997 23.58 6.76 24.17
C PHE A 997 23.72 7.74 23.02
N GLY A 998 24.37 8.88 23.26
CA GLY A 998 24.75 9.86 22.25
C GLY A 998 25.37 11.09 22.89
N LEU A 999 26.55 11.48 22.41
CA LEU A 999 27.29 12.66 22.89
C LEU A 999 26.73 13.95 22.28
N SER A 1000 27.09 15.07 22.90
CA SER A 1000 26.77 16.43 22.45
C SER A 1000 28.05 17.29 22.50
N TYR A 1001 28.07 18.42 21.79
CA TYR A 1001 29.10 19.46 21.95
C TYR A 1001 28.93 20.28 23.23
N THR A 1002 27.91 19.99 24.02
CA THR A 1002 27.76 20.48 25.40
C THR A 1002 27.58 19.33 26.37
N THR A 1003 27.53 19.62 27.67
CA THR A 1003 27.33 18.62 28.73
C THR A 1003 26.06 18.91 29.52
N PHE A 1004 25.36 17.86 29.95
CA PHE A 1004 24.13 17.97 30.72
C PHE A 1004 24.27 17.29 32.08
N ASN A 1005 23.80 17.96 33.13
CA ASN A 1005 23.68 17.41 34.47
C ASN A 1005 22.21 17.12 34.76
N ILE A 1006 21.89 15.84 34.96
CA ILE A 1006 20.56 15.36 35.36
C ILE A 1006 20.55 15.14 36.88
N GLY A 1007 19.65 15.85 37.55
CA GLY A 1007 19.46 15.80 39.00
C GLY A 1007 18.79 14.51 39.48
N LYS A 1008 18.77 14.31 40.80
CA LYS A 1008 18.05 13.18 41.40
C LYS A 1008 16.53 13.35 41.17
N PRO A 1009 15.83 12.34 40.66
CA PRO A 1009 14.40 12.46 40.38
C PRO A 1009 13.55 12.41 41.66
N ILE A 1010 12.37 13.02 41.61
CA ILE A 1010 11.35 12.99 42.66
C ILE A 1010 10.07 12.43 42.06
N TYR A 1011 9.57 11.31 42.59
CA TYR A 1011 8.30 10.71 42.17
C TYR A 1011 7.18 11.09 43.15
N LYS A 1012 6.10 11.70 42.64
CA LYS A 1012 4.92 12.06 43.43
C LYS A 1012 3.68 12.11 42.54
N ASN A 1013 2.57 11.52 43.01
CA ASN A 1013 1.26 11.58 42.35
C ASN A 1013 1.28 11.18 40.86
N GLY A 1014 1.99 10.09 40.51
CA GLY A 1014 2.07 9.62 39.13
C GLY A 1014 2.91 10.51 38.21
N LYS A 1015 3.74 11.39 38.76
CA LYS A 1015 4.64 12.27 38.01
C LYS A 1015 6.05 12.17 38.56
N LEU A 1016 7.02 12.31 37.66
CA LEU A 1016 8.43 12.30 37.94
C LEU A 1016 8.99 13.71 37.65
N GLN A 1017 9.50 14.39 38.67
CA GLN A 1017 10.17 15.68 38.53
C GLN A 1017 11.68 15.50 38.51
N VAL A 1018 12.37 16.16 37.58
CA VAL A 1018 13.83 16.10 37.48
C VAL A 1018 14.38 17.44 36.97
N SER A 1019 15.45 17.92 37.59
CA SER A 1019 16.19 19.10 37.13
C SER A 1019 17.22 18.69 36.08
N VAL A 1020 17.28 19.42 34.97
CA VAL A 1020 18.27 19.26 33.91
C VAL A 1020 19.00 20.58 33.74
N LYS A 1021 20.32 20.54 33.74
CA LYS A 1021 21.17 21.72 33.51
C LYS A 1021 22.10 21.48 32.33
N ASN A 1022 22.13 22.40 31.38
CA ASN A 1022 23.22 22.49 30.43
C ASN A 1022 24.42 23.11 31.15
N ALA A 1023 25.45 22.30 31.39
CA ALA A 1023 26.64 22.66 32.15
C ALA A 1023 27.82 23.08 31.25
N GLY A 1024 27.66 23.01 29.92
CA GLY A 1024 28.68 23.44 28.97
C GLY A 1024 28.48 24.86 28.45
N GLN A 1025 29.15 25.15 27.34
CA GLN A 1025 29.26 26.49 26.74
C GLN A 1025 28.51 26.63 25.41
N LYS A 1026 27.77 25.59 25.00
CA LYS A 1026 27.00 25.55 23.76
C LYS A 1026 25.56 25.24 24.10
N ASP A 1027 24.62 25.84 23.37
CA ASP A 1027 23.22 25.44 23.42
C ASP A 1027 23.08 24.00 22.95
N GLY A 1028 22.09 23.28 23.47
CA GLY A 1028 21.88 21.90 23.06
C GLY A 1028 20.55 21.32 23.52
N LEU A 1029 20.23 20.17 22.94
CA LEU A 1029 19.06 19.36 23.26
C LEU A 1029 19.52 18.08 23.97
N GLU A 1030 18.87 17.74 25.07
CA GLU A 1030 19.06 16.46 25.77
C GLU A 1030 17.75 15.67 25.84
N THR A 1031 17.84 14.35 25.74
CA THR A 1031 16.72 13.42 25.89
C THR A 1031 16.81 12.74 27.24
N VAL A 1032 15.97 13.18 28.19
CA VAL A 1032 15.86 12.55 29.51
C VAL A 1032 15.08 11.26 29.39
N GLN A 1033 15.69 10.14 29.75
CA GLN A 1033 15.13 8.79 29.63
C GLN A 1033 14.73 8.25 31.01
N VAL A 1034 13.58 7.60 31.10
CA VAL A 1034 13.03 7.04 32.34
C VAL A 1034 12.82 5.54 32.16
N TYR A 1035 13.58 4.79 32.96
CA TYR A 1035 13.49 3.33 33.01
C TYR A 1035 12.93 2.87 34.35
N ILE A 1036 12.32 1.69 34.35
CA ILE A 1036 11.88 1.02 35.58
C ILE A 1036 12.35 -0.43 35.62
N ARG A 1037 12.36 -1.01 36.81
CA ARG A 1037 12.33 -2.47 37.03
C ARG A 1037 11.63 -2.80 38.34
N SER A 1038 11.01 -3.97 38.41
CA SER A 1038 10.52 -4.52 39.68
C SER A 1038 11.70 -5.12 40.46
N LEU A 1039 11.81 -4.81 41.75
CA LEU A 1039 12.86 -5.43 42.59
C LEU A 1039 12.55 -6.88 42.96
N ALA A 1040 11.29 -7.29 42.86
CA ALA A 1040 10.84 -8.64 43.14
C ALA A 1040 11.04 -9.60 41.96
N ASP A 1041 11.07 -9.09 40.74
CA ASP A 1041 11.23 -9.89 39.53
C ASP A 1041 12.71 -10.06 39.15
N LYS A 1042 13.29 -11.20 39.52
CA LYS A 1042 14.70 -11.52 39.26
C LYS A 1042 14.96 -12.07 37.85
N GLN A 1043 13.92 -12.50 37.15
CA GLN A 1043 14.03 -13.04 35.80
C GLN A 1043 13.65 -12.00 34.74
N GLY A 1044 13.30 -10.78 35.17
CA GLY A 1044 12.86 -9.72 34.29
C GLY A 1044 13.95 -8.87 33.70
N PRO A 1045 13.55 -7.88 32.87
CA PRO A 1045 14.51 -7.02 32.23
C PRO A 1045 15.33 -6.27 33.27
N LEU A 1046 16.62 -6.14 33.00
CA LEU A 1046 17.58 -5.36 33.79
C LEU A 1046 17.06 -3.93 34.02
N LYS A 1047 16.36 -3.39 33.02
CA LYS A 1047 15.55 -2.16 33.06
C LYS A 1047 14.68 -2.11 31.80
N THR A 1048 13.55 -1.39 31.84
CA THR A 1048 12.71 -1.14 30.65
C THR A 1048 12.29 0.32 30.58
N LEU A 1049 12.36 0.91 29.39
CA LEU A 1049 11.97 2.29 29.12
C LEU A 1049 10.46 2.45 29.30
N ARG A 1050 10.06 3.55 29.93
CA ARG A 1050 8.64 3.88 30.19
C ARG A 1050 8.26 5.32 29.89
N ALA A 1051 9.25 6.20 29.76
CA ALA A 1051 9.04 7.56 29.29
C ALA A 1051 10.36 8.17 28.81
N TYR A 1052 10.26 9.17 27.94
CA TYR A 1052 11.34 10.08 27.63
C TYR A 1052 10.80 11.49 27.43
N GLN A 1053 11.66 12.50 27.56
CA GLN A 1053 11.33 13.89 27.25
C GLN A 1053 12.55 14.63 26.73
N GLN A 1054 12.42 15.28 25.58
CA GLN A 1054 13.43 16.18 25.04
C GLN A 1054 13.40 17.54 25.74
N VAL A 1055 14.57 18.09 26.02
CA VAL A 1055 14.76 19.37 26.69
C VAL A 1055 15.85 20.17 25.98
N GLU A 1056 15.44 21.25 25.32
CA GLU A 1056 16.35 22.26 24.80
C GLU A 1056 16.77 23.21 25.93
N LEU A 1057 18.07 23.46 26.03
CA LEU A 1057 18.65 24.33 27.03
C LEU A 1057 19.78 25.18 26.42
N ALA A 1058 19.68 26.48 26.63
CA ALA A 1058 20.80 27.39 26.37
C ALA A 1058 21.99 27.06 27.29
N ALA A 1059 23.21 27.46 26.89
CA ALA A 1059 24.41 27.28 27.70
C ALA A 1059 24.21 27.81 29.14
N GLY A 1060 24.53 27.00 30.15
CA GLY A 1060 24.35 27.33 31.57
C GLY A 1060 22.90 27.23 32.11
N GLN A 1061 21.89 27.12 31.26
CA GLN A 1061 20.48 27.10 31.65
C GLN A 1061 20.13 25.84 32.45
N SER A 1062 19.25 25.99 33.45
CA SER A 1062 18.65 24.88 34.19
C SER A 1062 17.13 24.91 34.07
N LYS A 1063 16.50 23.75 33.91
CA LYS A 1063 15.04 23.58 33.85
C LYS A 1063 14.64 22.36 34.68
N THR A 1064 13.58 22.49 35.47
CA THR A 1064 12.91 21.33 36.09
C THR A 1064 11.78 20.88 35.18
N ILE A 1065 11.83 19.63 34.75
CA ILE A 1065 10.78 19.01 33.92
C ILE A 1065 9.92 18.08 34.77
N SER A 1066 8.69 17.84 34.34
CA SER A 1066 7.73 16.94 34.97
C SER A 1066 7.22 15.94 33.95
N ILE A 1067 7.66 14.69 34.07
CA ILE A 1067 7.30 13.60 33.17
C ILE A 1067 6.13 12.80 33.77
N ALA A 1068 5.11 12.49 32.98
CA ALA A 1068 4.02 11.62 33.41
C ALA A 1068 4.53 10.17 33.58
N LEU A 1069 4.31 9.60 34.76
CA LEU A 1069 4.62 8.21 35.06
C LEU A 1069 3.49 7.61 35.93
N PRO A 1070 2.26 7.53 35.38
CA PRO A 1070 1.10 7.02 36.08
C PRO A 1070 1.27 5.55 36.49
N ARG A 1071 0.40 5.05 37.36
CA ARG A 1071 0.42 3.66 37.85
C ARG A 1071 0.55 2.62 36.72
N LYS A 1072 -0.14 2.83 35.59
CA LYS A 1072 -0.09 1.95 34.40
C LYS A 1072 1.31 1.81 33.80
N SER A 1073 2.20 2.80 33.96
CA SER A 1073 3.58 2.73 33.48
C SER A 1073 4.40 1.65 34.17
N PHE A 1074 3.94 1.13 35.31
CA PHE A 1074 4.61 0.06 36.06
C PHE A 1074 4.14 -1.35 35.68
N GLU A 1075 3.31 -1.48 34.64
CA GLU A 1075 2.88 -2.77 34.11
C GLU A 1075 4.08 -3.57 33.62
N LEU A 1076 4.21 -4.81 34.11
CA LEU A 1076 5.25 -5.77 33.78
C LEU A 1076 4.62 -7.17 33.71
N TRP A 1077 5.40 -8.15 33.27
CA TRP A 1077 5.00 -9.55 33.29
C TRP A 1077 4.83 -10.09 34.72
N ASP A 1078 3.68 -10.69 35.02
CA ASP A 1078 3.46 -11.45 36.26
C ASP A 1078 3.47 -12.95 35.95
N ALA A 1079 4.59 -13.61 36.27
CA ALA A 1079 4.77 -15.05 36.05
C ALA A 1079 3.79 -15.92 36.86
N LYS A 1080 3.16 -15.40 37.92
CA LYS A 1080 2.19 -16.19 38.71
C LYS A 1080 0.85 -16.31 38.01
N THR A 1081 0.46 -15.29 37.26
CA THR A 1081 -0.83 -15.24 36.55
C THR A 1081 -0.68 -15.39 35.05
N ASN A 1082 0.54 -15.39 34.52
CA ASN A 1082 0.85 -15.47 33.09
C ASN A 1082 0.22 -14.31 32.30
N THR A 1083 0.28 -13.08 32.84
CA THR A 1083 -0.34 -11.88 32.25
C THR A 1083 0.50 -10.63 32.47
N MET A 1084 0.35 -9.64 31.58
CA MET A 1084 0.80 -8.27 31.83
C MET A 1084 -0.11 -7.59 32.86
N ARG A 1085 0.45 -7.11 33.96
CA ARG A 1085 -0.29 -6.36 34.99
C ARG A 1085 0.66 -5.54 35.86
N VAL A 1086 0.11 -4.58 36.59
CA VAL A 1086 0.91 -3.88 37.59
C VAL A 1086 0.87 -4.64 38.92
N VAL A 1087 1.99 -5.25 39.29
CA VAL A 1087 2.13 -6.00 40.55
C VAL A 1087 2.47 -5.03 41.70
N PRO A 1088 1.72 -5.01 42.81
CA PRO A 1088 2.07 -4.17 43.96
C PRO A 1088 3.47 -4.51 44.51
N GLY A 1089 4.25 -3.49 44.85
CA GLY A 1089 5.57 -3.67 45.44
C GLY A 1089 6.56 -2.56 45.11
N LYS A 1090 7.84 -2.84 45.40
CA LYS A 1090 8.94 -1.90 45.22
C LYS A 1090 9.51 -1.96 43.80
N TYR A 1091 9.53 -0.81 43.16
CA TYR A 1091 10.12 -0.61 41.84
C TYR A 1091 11.31 0.34 41.96
N GLU A 1092 12.36 0.07 41.21
CA GLU A 1092 13.43 1.04 40.99
C GLU A 1092 13.11 1.87 39.75
N VAL A 1093 13.07 3.20 39.91
CA VAL A 1093 12.94 4.16 38.81
C VAL A 1093 14.32 4.76 38.57
N MET A 1094 14.77 4.72 37.32
CA MET A 1094 16.10 5.12 36.88
C MET A 1094 15.97 6.21 35.82
N VAL A 1095 16.68 7.32 35.99
CA VAL A 1095 16.54 8.52 35.14
C VAL A 1095 17.91 9.01 34.71
N GLY A 1096 18.13 9.20 33.41
CA GLY A 1096 19.44 9.59 32.89
C GLY A 1096 19.41 9.94 31.40
N SER A 1097 20.61 10.06 30.82
CA SER A 1097 20.82 10.39 29.40
C SER A 1097 21.14 9.18 28.52
N SER A 1098 21.29 7.98 29.12
CA SER A 1098 21.41 6.69 28.44
C SER A 1098 21.01 5.54 29.38
N SER A 1099 20.93 4.32 28.87
CA SER A 1099 20.67 3.11 29.67
C SER A 1099 21.87 2.65 30.53
N ALA A 1100 23.07 3.23 30.36
CA ALA A 1100 24.24 2.88 31.16
C ALA A 1100 24.05 3.21 32.63
N ASP A 1101 24.46 2.30 33.52
CA ASP A 1101 24.28 2.51 34.96
C ASP A 1101 24.98 3.76 35.51
N LYS A 1102 26.11 4.17 34.91
CA LYS A 1102 26.83 5.40 35.28
C LYS A 1102 26.05 6.69 34.96
N ASP A 1103 25.14 6.63 34.00
CA ASP A 1103 24.36 7.79 33.54
C ASP A 1103 23.02 7.92 34.29
N LEU A 1104 22.64 6.90 35.08
CA LEU A 1104 21.33 6.79 35.71
C LEU A 1104 21.34 7.24 37.19
N LYS A 1105 20.41 8.14 37.53
CA LYS A 1105 20.00 8.44 38.91
C LYS A 1105 18.84 7.53 39.31
N LYS A 1106 18.95 6.89 40.47
CA LYS A 1106 18.00 5.84 40.90
C LYS A 1106 17.22 6.27 42.14
N ILE A 1107 15.92 5.95 42.17
CA ILE A 1107 15.06 6.03 43.35
C ILE A 1107 14.22 4.76 43.45
N VAL A 1108 13.81 4.41 44.67
CA VAL A 1108 12.85 3.32 44.89
C VAL A 1108 11.48 3.93 45.17
N VAL A 1109 10.47 3.43 44.46
CA VAL A 1109 9.07 3.82 44.61
C VAL A 1109 8.24 2.60 45.02
N ASP A 1110 7.25 2.82 45.88
CA ASP A 1110 6.31 1.80 46.30
C ASP A 1110 5.00 1.98 45.53
N ILE A 1111 4.63 0.98 44.73
CA ILE A 1111 3.44 0.99 43.89
C ILE A 1111 2.39 0.11 44.56
N LYS A 1112 1.26 0.72 44.92
CA LYS A 1112 0.14 0.07 45.61
C LYS A 1112 -0.77 -0.69 44.67
#